data_AF-W0J8W6-F1
#
_entry.id   AF-W0J8W6-F1
#
_cell.length_a   1.000
_cell.length_b   1.000
_cell.length_c   1.000
_cell.angle_alpha   90.00
_cell.angle_beta   90.00
_cell.angle_gamma   90.00
#
_symmetry.space_group_name_H-M   'P 1'
#
loop_
_entity.id
_entity.type
_entity.pdbx_description
1 polymer ?
#
loop_
_entity_poly.entity_id
_entity_poly.type
_entity_poly.pdbx_seq_one_letter_code
_entity_poly.pdbx_strand_id
1 'polypeptide(L)'
;MTFAAVVLAGSQVLGQTTFTWIPNAAGSWSSASNWGASPGGYPDAAGVIADFSQVNITANRTVTVDDDFTVGSILIGDTNNSHSYTFSGSGSITFDNTGGSGASRLAATSGALNTNFTVDIHLASDLEIVNANTASGTNGYFSIGEGGSFVIQSSTAGLKTITFTDESTKRINVYSSIQDGAGQVAVVVDLYNPDLTSQSVNLYGENTFTGGLFINGNVSTANGIGDKALGGAGGAITFNGGKLNFAGTFIAENGTVNRATTLLAGGGTIEPNSGHTITWQGTIDGEGALTKAGAGTLVLAGANTWEGGTVVSAGVLSVGVDANLGAAGTSVTMNGGTLRITEEFNTPASPRALILNNNATVQTDGFTNWYGAVSGTGRLTKTGSSTLSLNNVNSTHSGGIQVNAGILRVRYADGAFGAAGNSVTFASGTVFRIQDDFTAGAGRTLTLTSGNVSFNLSSSFEWEGEITGGGSLVKTNSGIFTLTGEAGYTGSTTVNEGTFRLGANHRFTHASNVVLGGGTFDFNGFSETLGTLSLTSGSFILLGSAGTNQIVFADSSALDWGDYALSITGSFVSGSSIRFGTDTSGLTAEQLAAITVNGLSVGIDEQGFLTAAAVPEPSACAAVAGGLLLAFSALRRRRFRYSPKRDGCLAPADFRHEACSRPARRSPSARRGFTLIELLVAMAILTILASLAVFGIGRARISAKHVVCKSQLRSIGVGFALFLADNKDVYPGPGISRAKRWMFRIGPYMGLEPVTTGTLQRGESVSLLSEAYRRAEFHSPFTPPELYDMSSALHESMGTYGTNGLIVTNESWAVSPGGLKGDWGIRAADIAYPTQTILLGERYAGVLGDGATAETQGYNVDRAGPYPDRPQGLASNVAISTTGKAHGGGPVNLLMADFSVRAIRLESLADKWGTIASKDAEGLRFHPLSP
;
A
#
# COMPACT_ATOMS: atom_id res chain seq x y z
N MET A 1 8.07 21.85 34.14
CA MET A 1 8.07 22.98 35.08
C MET A 1 6.71 23.65 34.98
N THR A 2 5.88 23.52 36.01
CA THR A 2 4.50 24.02 36.04
C THR A 2 4.49 25.55 36.17
N PHE A 3 4.30 26.26 35.06
CA PHE A 3 3.84 27.65 35.11
C PHE A 3 2.35 27.62 35.43
N ALA A 4 2.02 27.79 36.71
CA ALA A 4 0.65 27.97 37.17
C ALA A 4 0.19 29.39 36.79
N ALA A 5 -1.00 29.45 36.22
CA ALA A 5 -1.73 30.64 35.82
C ALA A 5 -1.59 31.79 36.83
N VAL A 6 -1.04 32.91 36.36
CA VAL A 6 -1.18 34.20 37.05
C VAL A 6 -2.55 34.74 36.65
N VAL A 7 -3.57 34.37 37.42
CA VAL A 7 -4.86 35.06 37.38
C VAL A 7 -4.67 36.44 38.00
N LEU A 8 -4.96 37.45 37.18
CA LEU A 8 -5.12 38.85 37.51
C LEU A 8 -5.95 39.09 38.78
N ALA A 9 -5.33 39.73 39.77
CA ALA A 9 -5.97 40.67 40.68
C ALA A 9 -4.91 41.54 41.36
N GLY A 10 -4.81 42.80 40.93
CA GLY A 10 -4.29 43.94 41.70
C GLY A 10 -2.94 43.79 42.41
N SER A 11 -1.85 44.08 41.71
CA SER A 11 -0.60 44.52 42.37
C SER A 11 -0.19 45.87 41.80
N GLN A 12 -0.80 46.95 42.31
CA GLN A 12 -0.09 48.23 42.36
C GLN A 12 1.04 48.02 43.37
N VAL A 13 2.24 47.73 42.89
CA VAL A 13 3.42 47.55 43.75
C VAL A 13 3.74 48.90 44.39
N LEU A 14 3.54 48.98 45.71
CA LEU A 14 3.89 50.13 46.54
C LEU A 14 5.39 50.45 46.37
N GLY A 15 5.69 51.63 45.81
CA GLY A 15 7.06 52.15 45.69
C GLY A 15 7.47 52.69 44.31
N GLN A 16 6.66 52.49 43.26
CA GLN A 16 6.96 53.01 41.91
C GLN A 16 6.48 54.45 41.73
N THR A 17 7.33 55.30 41.13
CA THR A 17 6.97 56.69 40.81
C THR A 17 6.16 56.69 39.51
N THR A 18 4.96 57.29 39.55
CA THR A 18 4.06 57.38 38.37
C THR A 18 4.07 58.80 37.81
N PHE A 19 4.32 58.92 36.51
CA PHE A 19 4.22 60.14 35.74
C PHE A 19 2.99 60.07 34.85
N THR A 20 2.03 60.96 35.06
CA THR A 20 0.79 60.98 34.28
C THR A 20 0.89 61.97 33.13
N TRP A 21 0.58 61.54 31.91
CA TRP A 21 0.49 62.44 30.76
C TRP A 21 -0.65 63.44 30.96
N ILE A 22 -0.38 64.74 30.85
CA ILE A 22 -1.39 65.81 31.05
C ILE A 22 -2.00 66.30 29.73
N PRO A 23 -1.25 66.53 28.64
CA PRO A 23 -1.77 67.20 27.46
C PRO A 23 -2.90 66.44 26.76
N ASN A 24 -3.96 67.15 26.39
CA ASN A 24 -4.93 66.71 25.37
C ASN A 24 -4.47 67.10 23.95
N ALA A 25 -3.18 66.92 23.66
CA ALA A 25 -2.53 67.26 22.39
C ALA A 25 -1.36 66.31 22.11
N ALA A 26 -0.86 66.33 20.87
CA ALA A 26 0.42 65.67 20.55
C ALA A 26 1.57 66.38 21.29
N GLY A 27 2.60 65.63 21.67
CA GLY A 27 3.73 66.18 22.40
C GLY A 27 4.94 65.25 22.44
N SER A 28 6.11 65.81 22.72
CA SER A 28 7.35 65.07 22.95
C SER A 28 7.39 64.45 24.35
N TRP A 29 7.97 63.27 24.45
CA TRP A 29 8.15 62.55 25.72
C TRP A 29 9.11 63.28 26.66
N SER A 30 10.21 63.85 26.14
CA SER A 30 11.21 64.60 26.90
C SER A 30 10.70 65.92 27.51
N SER A 31 9.51 66.38 27.13
CA SER A 31 8.97 67.65 27.59
C SER A 31 8.32 67.48 28.97
N ALA A 32 9.03 67.89 30.02
CA ALA A 32 8.52 67.79 31.40
C ALA A 32 7.17 68.49 31.63
N SER A 33 6.80 69.50 30.82
CA SER A 33 5.48 70.14 30.89
C SER A 33 4.32 69.24 30.42
N ASN A 34 4.63 68.14 29.73
CA ASN A 34 3.65 67.14 29.30
C ASN A 34 3.31 66.12 30.40
N TRP A 35 3.99 66.18 31.55
CA TRP A 35 3.84 65.21 32.64
C TRP A 35 3.41 65.88 33.95
N GLY A 36 2.51 65.25 34.70
CA GLY A 36 2.06 65.72 36.02
C GLY A 36 3.03 65.38 37.14
N ALA A 37 3.21 66.32 38.09
CA ALA A 37 4.12 66.19 39.23
C ALA A 37 3.81 64.91 40.04
N SER A 38 4.77 64.01 40.32
CA SER A 38 6.00 64.20 41.11
C SER A 38 6.99 63.03 40.92
N PRO A 39 8.33 63.23 40.99
CA PRO A 39 9.07 64.51 41.10
C PRO A 39 9.37 65.08 39.71
N GLY A 40 9.42 66.42 39.59
CA GLY A 40 9.48 67.15 38.31
C GLY A 40 10.45 66.55 37.28
N GLY A 41 9.95 66.35 36.06
CA GLY A 41 10.67 65.66 35.00
C GLY A 41 9.68 64.91 34.10
N TYR A 42 10.22 63.98 33.32
CA TYR A 42 9.50 63.02 32.50
C TYR A 42 9.91 61.61 32.95
N PRO A 43 9.10 60.57 32.68
CA PRO A 43 9.44 59.20 33.04
C PRO A 43 10.63 58.71 32.22
N ASP A 44 11.78 58.60 32.89
CA ASP A 44 13.05 58.09 32.36
C ASP A 44 13.92 57.48 33.48
N ALA A 45 13.47 56.38 34.06
CA ALA A 45 14.21 55.58 35.02
C ALA A 45 13.61 54.16 35.17
N ALA A 46 14.43 53.21 35.62
CA ALA A 46 13.95 51.87 35.92
C ALA A 46 12.81 51.89 36.96
N GLY A 47 11.77 51.09 36.73
CA GLY A 47 10.62 50.96 37.63
C GLY A 47 9.63 52.13 37.63
N VAL A 48 9.83 53.20 36.85
CA VAL A 48 8.83 54.29 36.76
C VAL A 48 7.66 53.92 35.85
N ILE A 49 6.48 54.43 36.15
CA ILE A 49 5.26 54.20 35.36
C ILE A 49 4.96 55.45 34.53
N ALA A 50 4.88 55.30 33.21
CA ALA A 50 4.36 56.30 32.29
C ALA A 50 2.86 56.03 32.06
N ASP A 51 1.99 56.86 32.65
CA ASP A 51 0.54 56.65 32.62
C ASP A 51 -0.17 57.63 31.68
N PHE A 52 -0.67 57.10 30.56
CA PHE A 52 -1.50 57.80 29.58
C PHE A 52 -2.99 57.48 29.75
N SER A 53 -3.36 56.59 30.67
CA SER A 53 -4.73 56.07 30.81
C SER A 53 -5.71 57.03 31.46
N GLN A 54 -5.22 58.05 32.15
CA GLN A 54 -6.04 59.02 32.89
C GLN A 54 -6.55 60.18 32.01
N VAL A 55 -6.20 60.22 30.72
CA VAL A 55 -6.55 61.34 29.83
C VAL A 55 -7.80 61.03 29.01
N ASN A 56 -8.73 61.98 28.97
CA ASN A 56 -9.85 61.99 28.04
C ASN A 56 -9.41 62.68 26.74
N ILE A 57 -8.97 61.90 25.76
CA ILE A 57 -8.46 62.46 24.51
C ILE A 57 -9.60 62.75 23.53
N THR A 58 -9.51 63.91 22.86
CA THR A 58 -10.57 64.42 21.95
C THR A 58 -10.29 64.17 20.46
N ALA A 59 -9.16 63.55 20.12
CA ALA A 59 -8.74 63.15 18.78
C ALA A 59 -7.63 62.09 18.91
N ASN A 60 -7.29 61.38 17.82
CA ASN A 60 -6.12 60.49 17.79
C ASN A 60 -4.85 61.26 18.15
N ARG A 61 -3.96 60.65 18.93
CA ARG A 61 -2.77 61.30 19.49
C ARG A 61 -1.49 60.59 19.10
N THR A 62 -0.47 61.41 18.84
CA THR A 62 0.91 60.96 18.66
C THR A 62 1.74 61.43 19.84
N VAL A 63 2.35 60.47 20.55
CA VAL A 63 3.41 60.72 21.53
C VAL A 63 4.72 60.58 20.79
N THR A 64 5.50 61.68 20.72
CA THR A 64 6.78 61.67 20.02
C THR A 64 7.87 61.19 20.98
N VAL A 65 8.47 60.04 20.67
CA VAL A 65 9.60 59.47 21.41
C VAL A 65 10.89 60.04 20.81
N ASP A 66 11.34 61.15 21.37
CA ASP A 66 12.37 62.02 20.79
C ASP A 66 13.80 61.74 21.30
N ASP A 67 13.96 60.90 22.32
CA ASP A 67 15.23 60.41 22.85
C ASP A 67 15.07 58.94 23.30
N ASP A 68 16.15 58.31 23.75
CA ASP A 68 16.09 56.99 24.37
C ASP A 68 15.60 57.10 25.83
N PHE A 69 14.50 56.43 26.17
CA PHE A 69 13.90 56.48 27.51
C PHE A 69 13.89 55.11 28.19
N THR A 70 14.05 55.09 29.51
CA THR A 70 13.90 53.89 30.34
C THR A 70 12.65 53.98 31.21
N VAL A 71 11.81 52.94 31.21
CA VAL A 71 10.59 52.88 32.04
C VAL A 71 10.38 51.49 32.63
N GLY A 72 9.70 51.42 33.77
CA GLY A 72 9.19 50.15 34.30
C GLY A 72 7.92 49.72 33.60
N SER A 73 6.98 50.63 33.35
CA SER A 73 5.70 50.31 32.71
C SER A 73 5.09 51.48 31.95
N ILE A 74 4.31 51.18 30.92
CA ILE A 74 3.47 52.12 30.18
C ILE A 74 2.02 51.66 30.27
N LEU A 75 1.13 52.53 30.75
CA LEU A 75 -0.31 52.30 30.80
C LEU A 75 -1.01 53.24 29.82
N ILE A 76 -1.90 52.72 29.00
CA ILE A 76 -2.52 53.44 27.88
C ILE A 76 -4.03 53.27 27.97
N GLY A 77 -4.76 54.37 27.83
CA GLY A 77 -6.22 54.35 27.86
C GLY A 77 -6.82 55.68 27.42
N ASP A 78 -8.10 55.63 27.06
CA ASP A 78 -8.92 56.80 26.77
C ASP A 78 -10.25 56.64 27.48
N THR A 79 -10.50 57.48 28.48
CA THR A 79 -11.67 57.35 29.37
C THR A 79 -13.04 57.43 28.66
N ASN A 80 -13.10 57.88 27.40
CA ASN A 80 -14.33 57.98 26.60
C ASN A 80 -14.49 56.92 25.50
N ASN A 81 -13.52 56.00 25.38
CA ASN A 81 -13.51 54.91 24.42
C ASN A 81 -13.46 55.29 22.90
N SER A 82 -12.95 56.48 22.51
CA SER A 82 -13.20 57.03 21.16
C SER A 82 -11.98 57.32 20.29
N HIS A 83 -10.75 57.30 20.82
CA HIS A 83 -9.57 57.69 20.03
C HIS A 83 -8.34 56.81 20.26
N SER A 84 -7.38 56.89 19.34
CA SER A 84 -6.17 56.07 19.35
C SER A 84 -4.93 56.81 19.86
N TYR A 85 -3.98 56.07 20.44
CA TYR A 85 -2.62 56.52 20.68
C TYR A 85 -1.65 55.90 19.67
N THR A 86 -0.70 56.70 19.21
CA THR A 86 0.45 56.28 18.40
C THR A 86 1.73 56.76 19.07
N PHE A 87 2.67 55.85 19.32
CA PHE A 87 3.99 56.16 19.82
C PHE A 87 4.98 56.03 18.67
N SER A 88 5.57 57.15 18.27
CA SER A 88 6.45 57.23 17.10
C SER A 88 7.59 58.21 17.34
N GLY A 89 8.74 58.01 16.72
CA GLY A 89 9.89 58.91 16.88
C GLY A 89 11.19 58.19 16.52
N SER A 90 12.31 58.87 16.71
CA SER A 90 13.64 58.30 16.44
C SER A 90 14.29 57.64 17.65
N GLY A 91 13.76 57.85 18.85
CA GLY A 91 14.25 57.23 20.08
C GLY A 91 13.71 55.81 20.31
N SER A 92 14.29 55.13 21.29
CA SER A 92 13.88 53.79 21.75
C SER A 92 13.31 53.82 23.18
N ILE A 93 12.58 52.77 23.54
CA ILE A 93 12.05 52.59 24.90
C ILE A 93 12.64 51.32 25.51
N THR A 94 13.39 51.47 26.61
CA THR A 94 13.89 50.37 27.42
C THR A 94 12.92 50.07 28.56
N PHE A 95 12.40 48.85 28.59
CA PHE A 95 11.63 48.34 29.71
C PHE A 95 12.55 47.70 30.75
N ASP A 96 12.67 48.36 31.90
CA ASP A 96 13.48 47.95 33.04
C ASP A 96 12.68 48.02 34.34
N ASN A 97 12.35 46.86 34.89
CA ASN A 97 11.79 46.70 36.22
C ASN A 97 12.67 45.81 37.12
N THR A 98 13.99 45.76 36.87
CA THR A 98 14.94 44.94 37.64
C THR A 98 14.99 45.29 39.14
N GLY A 99 14.60 46.52 39.51
CA GLY A 99 14.46 46.97 40.90
C GLY A 99 13.10 46.68 41.55
N GLY A 100 12.13 46.12 40.82
CA GLY A 100 10.76 45.85 41.27
C GLY A 100 10.44 44.35 41.42
N SER A 101 9.25 44.03 41.93
CA SER A 101 8.73 42.66 41.99
C SER A 101 7.80 42.37 40.81
N GLY A 102 8.36 42.01 39.64
CA GLY A 102 7.58 41.56 38.49
C GLY A 102 8.11 42.01 37.14
N ALA A 103 7.43 41.59 36.07
CA ALA A 103 7.73 42.04 34.71
C ALA A 103 7.42 43.54 34.54
N SER A 104 8.11 44.17 33.60
CA SER A 104 7.66 45.42 33.00
C SER A 104 6.32 45.21 32.30
N ARG A 105 5.52 46.27 32.16
CA ARG A 105 4.19 46.18 31.55
C ARG A 105 3.98 47.23 30.48
N LEU A 106 3.45 46.81 29.33
CA LEU A 106 2.93 47.67 28.28
C LEU A 106 1.45 47.32 28.10
N ALA A 107 0.56 48.11 28.69
CA ALA A 107 -0.85 47.74 28.83
C ALA A 107 -1.79 48.78 28.24
N ALA A 108 -2.70 48.34 27.37
CA ALA A 108 -3.89 49.10 26.99
C ALA A 108 -5.04 48.73 27.94
N THR A 109 -5.36 49.58 28.93
CA THR A 109 -6.16 49.22 30.12
C THR A 109 -7.65 49.55 29.99
N SER A 110 -8.05 50.58 29.25
CA SER A 110 -9.44 50.78 28.77
C SER A 110 -9.53 51.93 27.76
N GLY A 111 -10.22 51.71 26.64
CA GLY A 111 -10.83 52.76 25.82
C GLY A 111 -10.07 53.36 24.64
N ALA A 112 -8.76 53.21 24.51
CA ALA A 112 -8.14 53.68 23.26
C ALA A 112 -8.63 52.83 22.07
N LEU A 113 -9.21 53.40 21.00
CA LEU A 113 -9.76 52.61 19.88
C LEU A 113 -8.72 51.70 19.23
N ASN A 114 -7.46 52.14 19.15
CA ASN A 114 -6.30 51.34 18.75
C ASN A 114 -5.07 51.93 19.42
N THR A 115 -4.07 51.09 19.70
CA THR A 115 -2.75 51.53 20.16
C THR A 115 -1.71 51.08 19.14
N ASN A 116 -0.88 51.99 18.65
CA ASN A 116 0.21 51.66 17.72
C ASN A 116 1.56 52.10 18.29
N PHE A 117 2.53 51.19 18.33
CA PHE A 117 3.92 51.47 18.67
C PHE A 117 4.81 51.30 17.44
N THR A 118 5.58 52.32 17.09
CA THR A 118 6.51 52.28 15.94
C THR A 118 7.93 52.71 16.34
N VAL A 119 8.29 52.53 17.62
CA VAL A 119 9.59 52.90 18.21
C VAL A 119 10.26 51.65 18.80
N ASP A 120 11.57 51.47 18.60
CA ASP A 120 12.25 50.25 19.04
C ASP A 120 12.05 49.99 20.55
N ILE A 121 11.87 48.71 20.90
CA ILE A 121 11.68 48.26 22.28
C ILE A 121 12.89 47.45 22.73
N HIS A 122 13.48 47.88 23.83
CA HIS A 122 14.60 47.20 24.50
C HIS A 122 14.14 46.54 25.81
N LEU A 123 14.57 45.30 26.06
CA LEU A 123 14.19 44.54 27.25
C LEU A 123 15.37 44.42 28.22
N ALA A 124 15.33 45.15 29.32
CA ALA A 124 16.24 44.95 30.45
C ALA A 124 15.67 43.95 31.48
N SER A 125 14.33 43.83 31.54
CA SER A 125 13.56 42.83 32.29
C SER A 125 12.52 42.14 31.40
N ASP A 126 11.81 41.13 31.93
CA ASP A 126 10.65 40.55 31.25
C ASP A 126 9.59 41.62 30.97
N LEU A 127 8.81 41.45 29.90
CA LEU A 127 7.78 42.38 29.45
C LEU A 127 6.43 41.66 29.27
N GLU A 128 5.40 42.17 29.91
CA GLU A 128 4.01 41.79 29.68
C GLU A 128 3.33 42.82 28.78
N ILE A 129 2.82 42.40 27.63
CA ILE A 129 2.06 43.22 26.69
C ILE A 129 0.59 42.83 26.81
N VAL A 130 -0.22 43.75 27.32
CA VAL A 130 -1.62 43.48 27.67
C VAL A 130 -2.56 44.29 26.80
N ASN A 131 -3.48 43.61 26.10
CA ASN A 131 -4.65 44.24 25.53
C ASN A 131 -5.88 43.95 26.41
N ALA A 132 -6.23 44.90 27.29
CA ALA A 132 -7.43 44.85 28.13
C ALA A 132 -8.53 45.79 27.62
N ASN A 133 -8.48 46.18 26.34
CA ASN A 133 -9.40 47.16 25.77
C ASN A 133 -10.81 46.59 25.57
N THR A 134 -11.80 47.16 26.26
CA THR A 134 -13.20 46.73 26.21
C THR A 134 -14.06 47.48 25.17
N ALA A 135 -13.47 48.34 24.33
CA ALA A 135 -14.20 49.12 23.33
C ALA A 135 -15.05 48.22 22.39
N SER A 136 -16.32 48.61 22.18
CA SER A 136 -17.28 47.89 21.34
C SER A 136 -17.02 48.10 19.85
N GLY A 137 -17.08 47.04 19.02
CA GLY A 137 -16.92 47.11 17.56
C GLY A 137 -15.69 46.36 17.01
N THR A 138 -15.32 46.58 15.74
CA THR A 138 -14.13 45.99 15.09
C THR A 138 -12.82 46.70 15.43
N ASN A 139 -12.87 47.83 16.14
CA ASN A 139 -11.72 48.61 16.56
C ASN A 139 -11.31 48.21 17.98
N GLY A 140 -10.02 48.06 18.23
CA GLY A 140 -9.45 47.65 19.52
C GLY A 140 -8.10 46.94 19.42
N TYR A 141 -7.38 47.13 18.32
CA TYR A 141 -6.11 46.43 18.08
C TYR A 141 -4.97 47.07 18.87
N PHE A 142 -4.09 46.21 19.39
CA PHE A 142 -2.77 46.62 19.86
C PHE A 142 -1.76 46.26 18.77
N SER A 143 -1.36 47.26 17.98
CA SER A 143 -0.38 47.10 16.90
C SER A 143 1.01 47.49 17.37
N ILE A 144 1.99 46.69 16.96
CA ILE A 144 3.41 46.92 17.21
C ILE A 144 4.15 46.82 15.87
N GLY A 145 4.93 47.85 15.53
CA GLY A 145 5.75 47.91 14.34
C GLY A 145 5.01 48.22 13.04
N GLU A 146 3.78 48.71 13.09
CA GLU A 146 3.00 48.97 11.87
C GLU A 146 3.60 50.16 11.08
N GLY A 147 4.12 49.91 9.88
CA GLY A 147 4.55 50.96 8.93
C GLY A 147 6.04 51.34 8.94
N GLY A 148 6.95 50.57 9.57
CA GLY A 148 8.38 50.86 9.57
C GLY A 148 9.29 49.72 10.09
N SER A 149 10.62 49.93 10.01
CA SER A 149 11.61 49.04 10.64
C SER A 149 11.55 49.24 12.15
N PHE A 150 11.23 48.18 12.88
CA PHE A 150 11.06 48.17 14.33
C PHE A 150 11.61 46.86 14.88
N VAL A 151 12.27 46.91 16.04
CA VAL A 151 12.83 45.73 16.71
C VAL A 151 12.39 45.68 18.17
N ILE A 152 12.00 44.49 18.63
CA ILE A 152 12.00 44.15 20.06
C ILE A 152 13.20 43.26 20.34
N GLN A 153 14.08 43.66 21.27
CA GLN A 153 15.28 42.87 21.58
C GLN A 153 15.73 43.00 23.04
N SER A 154 16.44 42.00 23.55
CA SER A 154 17.07 42.11 24.88
C SER A 154 18.22 43.11 24.85
N SER A 155 18.25 44.03 25.82
CA SER A 155 19.37 44.96 26.04
C SER A 155 20.38 44.43 27.07
N THR A 156 20.03 43.36 27.78
CA THR A 156 20.90 42.74 28.80
C THR A 156 21.12 41.25 28.54
N ALA A 157 22.15 40.68 29.16
CA ALA A 157 22.42 39.25 29.08
C ALA A 157 21.32 38.40 29.76
N GLY A 158 21.25 37.13 29.38
CA GLY A 158 20.28 36.17 29.90
C GLY A 158 18.94 36.19 29.15
N LEU A 159 18.06 35.26 29.52
CA LEU A 159 16.73 35.15 28.92
C LEU A 159 15.83 36.32 29.36
N LYS A 160 15.04 36.84 28.43
CA LYS A 160 13.91 37.76 28.65
C LYS A 160 12.67 37.19 28.02
N THR A 161 11.54 37.34 28.69
CA THR A 161 10.26 36.85 28.22
C THR A 161 9.37 38.01 27.80
N ILE A 162 8.78 37.93 26.62
CA ILE A 162 7.65 38.76 26.21
C ILE A 162 6.38 37.93 26.36
N THR A 163 5.51 38.30 27.29
CA THR A 163 4.21 37.66 27.46
C THR A 163 3.12 38.52 26.85
N PHE A 164 2.43 38.00 25.85
CA PHE A 164 1.25 38.61 25.27
C PHE A 164 0.00 38.10 25.96
N THR A 165 -0.79 39.01 26.50
CA THR A 165 -2.06 38.72 27.18
C THR A 165 -3.18 39.53 26.56
N ASP A 166 -4.30 38.87 26.26
CA ASP A 166 -5.54 39.52 25.84
C ASP A 166 -6.65 39.15 26.81
N GLU A 167 -7.15 40.18 27.51
CA GLU A 167 -8.29 40.07 28.42
C GLU A 167 -9.59 40.52 27.73
N SER A 168 -9.51 40.92 26.47
CA SER A 168 -10.62 41.43 25.65
C SER A 168 -11.07 40.43 24.60
N THR A 169 -11.77 40.86 23.55
CA THR A 169 -12.12 40.02 22.37
C THR A 169 -11.31 40.39 21.13
N LYS A 170 -10.21 41.14 21.29
CA LYS A 170 -9.51 41.85 20.21
C LYS A 170 -8.18 41.17 19.87
N ARG A 171 -7.31 41.83 19.09
CA ARG A 171 -6.06 41.21 18.61
C ARG A 171 -4.85 42.03 19.00
N ILE A 172 -3.73 41.34 19.17
CA ILE A 172 -2.41 41.94 19.22
C ILE A 172 -1.74 41.64 17.89
N ASN A 173 -1.27 42.66 17.19
CA ASN A 173 -0.59 42.54 15.90
C ASN A 173 0.87 42.93 16.07
N VAL A 174 1.77 42.05 15.68
CA VAL A 174 3.22 42.29 15.68
C VAL A 174 3.70 42.26 14.24
N TYR A 175 3.95 43.43 13.67
CA TYR A 175 4.32 43.60 12.26
C TYR A 175 5.81 43.49 11.97
N SER A 176 6.63 43.60 13.01
CA SER A 176 8.08 43.72 12.88
C SER A 176 8.82 42.65 13.68
N SER A 177 10.15 42.66 13.66
CA SER A 177 10.96 41.55 14.15
C SER A 177 11.17 41.56 15.67
N ILE A 178 10.93 40.43 16.32
CA ILE A 178 11.40 40.11 17.67
C ILE A 178 12.72 39.34 17.55
N GLN A 179 13.75 39.79 18.27
CA GLN A 179 15.13 39.30 18.16
C GLN A 179 15.78 39.13 19.54
N ASP A 180 16.87 38.37 19.61
CA ASP A 180 17.59 38.08 20.86
C ASP A 180 18.34 39.29 21.44
N GLY A 181 19.01 40.09 20.59
CA GLY A 181 19.82 41.24 21.04
C GLY A 181 21.05 40.82 21.85
N ALA A 182 21.27 41.46 23.02
CA ALA A 182 22.37 41.15 23.93
C ALA A 182 22.14 39.89 24.80
N GLY A 183 20.90 39.40 24.84
CA GLY A 183 20.45 38.23 25.59
C GLY A 183 19.68 37.28 24.69
N GLN A 184 18.82 36.43 25.27
CA GLN A 184 17.86 35.64 24.50
C GLN A 184 16.45 36.17 24.76
N VAL A 185 15.57 36.09 23.78
CA VAL A 185 14.15 36.42 23.93
C VAL A 185 13.29 35.16 23.77
N ALA A 186 12.38 34.94 24.70
CA ALA A 186 11.28 33.99 24.58
C ALA A 186 9.96 34.76 24.39
N VAL A 187 9.03 34.16 23.67
CA VAL A 187 7.68 34.69 23.47
C VAL A 187 6.67 33.75 24.10
N VAL A 188 5.80 34.28 24.94
CA VAL A 188 4.69 33.55 25.56
C VAL A 188 3.39 34.19 25.10
N VAL A 189 2.43 33.38 24.64
CA VAL A 189 1.09 33.83 24.26
C VAL A 189 0.09 33.20 25.19
N ASP A 190 -0.46 34.02 26.09
CA ASP A 190 -1.34 33.60 27.19
C ASP A 190 -2.66 34.38 27.13
N LEU A 191 -3.62 33.87 26.36
CA LEU A 191 -4.89 34.56 26.08
C LEU A 191 -6.02 33.99 26.94
N TYR A 192 -6.95 34.85 27.38
CA TYR A 192 -8.02 34.50 28.32
C TYR A 192 -8.95 33.38 27.81
N ASN A 193 -9.26 33.36 26.52
CA ASN A 193 -10.09 32.32 25.93
C ASN A 193 -9.53 31.85 24.56
N PRO A 194 -8.74 30.76 24.53
CA PRO A 194 -8.20 30.21 23.28
C PRO A 194 -9.30 29.75 22.31
N ASP A 195 -10.54 29.52 22.74
CA ASP A 195 -11.63 29.11 21.84
C ASP A 195 -12.21 30.28 21.02
N LEU A 196 -11.95 31.53 21.41
CA LEU A 196 -12.40 32.71 20.68
C LEU A 196 -11.40 33.10 19.59
N THR A 197 -11.71 32.79 18.33
CA THR A 197 -10.88 33.17 17.16
C THR A 197 -10.70 34.68 16.95
N SER A 198 -11.48 35.51 17.67
CA SER A 198 -11.31 36.96 17.71
C SER A 198 -10.14 37.38 18.59
N GLN A 199 -9.75 36.58 19.59
CA GLN A 199 -8.55 36.75 20.40
C GLN A 199 -7.37 36.05 19.72
N SER A 200 -6.37 36.82 19.25
CA SER A 200 -5.15 36.25 18.69
C SER A 200 -3.96 37.20 18.79
N VAL A 201 -2.77 36.61 18.91
CA VAL A 201 -1.50 37.28 18.62
C VAL A 201 -1.13 36.96 17.18
N ASN A 202 -1.09 37.98 16.33
CA ASN A 202 -0.74 37.85 14.93
C ASN A 202 0.70 38.26 14.73
N LEU A 203 1.53 37.31 14.29
CA LEU A 203 2.93 37.53 13.95
C LEU A 203 3.05 37.70 12.44
N TYR A 204 3.33 38.93 12.01
CA TYR A 204 3.52 39.30 10.61
C TYR A 204 4.97 39.67 10.27
N GLY A 205 5.90 39.65 11.23
CA GLY A 205 7.32 39.95 11.00
C GLY A 205 8.18 38.69 10.89
N GLU A 206 9.35 38.79 10.26
CA GLU A 206 10.42 37.80 10.41
C GLU A 206 11.02 37.92 11.82
N ASN A 207 10.98 36.84 12.60
CA ASN A 207 11.47 36.80 13.96
C ASN A 207 12.74 35.96 14.06
N THR A 208 13.68 36.36 14.91
CA THR A 208 14.98 35.66 15.08
C THR A 208 15.26 35.23 16.52
N PHE A 209 14.33 35.49 17.44
CA PHE A 209 14.46 35.08 18.84
C PHE A 209 14.65 33.57 19.01
N THR A 210 15.53 33.14 19.94
CA THR A 210 15.88 31.72 20.14
C THR A 210 15.44 31.14 21.48
N GLY A 211 14.91 31.96 22.39
CA GLY A 211 14.40 31.51 23.70
C GLY A 211 13.14 30.63 23.63
N GLY A 212 12.52 30.53 22.46
CA GLY A 212 11.36 29.67 22.19
C GLY A 212 10.03 30.41 22.17
N LEU A 213 9.02 29.75 21.61
CA LEU A 213 7.64 30.22 21.51
C LEU A 213 6.71 29.31 22.32
N PHE A 214 6.08 29.86 23.35
CA PHE A 214 5.12 29.17 24.22
C PHE A 214 3.69 29.60 23.88
N ILE A 215 2.85 28.64 23.52
CA ILE A 215 1.51 28.84 22.96
C ILE A 215 0.47 28.25 23.92
N ASN A 216 -0.05 29.10 24.81
CA ASN A 216 -1.20 28.79 25.67
C ASN A 216 -2.51 29.31 25.06
N GLY A 217 -2.43 30.35 24.22
CA GLY A 217 -3.54 30.97 23.49
C GLY A 217 -3.47 30.78 21.96
N ASN A 218 -4.19 31.65 21.24
CA ASN A 218 -4.21 31.67 19.77
C ASN A 218 -3.07 32.51 19.19
N VAL A 219 -2.27 31.89 18.32
CA VAL A 219 -1.26 32.54 17.49
C VAL A 219 -1.68 32.40 16.03
N SER A 220 -1.61 33.48 15.26
CA SER A 220 -1.72 33.43 13.80
C SER A 220 -0.43 33.92 13.17
N THR A 221 0.06 33.19 12.18
CA THR A 221 1.05 33.72 11.24
C THR A 221 0.33 34.25 10.02
N ALA A 222 0.88 35.30 9.41
CA ALA A 222 0.32 35.91 8.20
C ALA A 222 1.41 36.54 7.32
N ASN A 223 1.02 37.01 6.13
CA ASN A 223 1.88 37.67 5.14
C ASN A 223 3.02 36.82 4.53
N GLY A 224 2.89 35.49 4.52
CA GLY A 224 3.77 34.62 3.74
C GLY A 224 5.18 34.43 4.30
N ILE A 225 5.42 34.85 5.55
CA ILE A 225 6.74 34.79 6.21
C ILE A 225 7.03 33.41 6.84
N GLY A 226 6.03 32.54 6.83
CA GLY A 226 6.16 31.13 7.17
C GLY A 226 6.78 30.85 8.54
N ASP A 227 7.70 29.90 8.55
CA ASP A 227 8.35 29.40 9.75
C ASP A 227 9.20 30.46 10.48
N LYS A 228 9.72 31.46 9.75
CA LYS A 228 10.44 32.60 10.35
C LYS A 228 9.57 33.50 11.21
N ALA A 229 8.25 33.48 11.04
CA ALA A 229 7.35 34.20 11.94
C ALA A 229 7.36 33.60 13.36
N LEU A 230 7.85 32.37 13.54
CA LEU A 230 7.82 31.65 14.81
C LEU A 230 9.12 31.80 15.64
N GLY A 231 10.09 32.59 15.17
CA GLY A 231 11.39 32.81 15.82
C GLY A 231 12.57 32.31 14.99
N GLY A 232 13.77 32.32 15.56
CA GLY A 232 14.97 31.77 14.94
C GLY A 232 14.93 30.25 14.84
N ALA A 233 15.71 29.66 13.93
CA ALA A 233 15.69 28.22 13.63
C ALA A 233 16.01 27.29 14.82
N GLY A 234 16.65 27.82 15.88
CA GLY A 234 16.94 27.09 17.13
C GLY A 234 15.87 27.22 18.22
N GLY A 235 14.86 28.07 18.04
CA GLY A 235 13.80 28.27 19.03
C GLY A 235 12.78 27.14 18.99
N ALA A 236 12.59 26.45 20.13
CA ALA A 236 11.56 25.42 20.26
C ALA A 236 10.14 26.02 20.31
N ILE A 237 9.13 25.22 19.94
CA ILE A 237 7.72 25.56 20.12
C ILE A 237 7.16 24.71 21.26
N THR A 238 6.46 25.32 22.21
CA THR A 238 5.80 24.58 23.30
C THR A 238 4.32 24.93 23.31
N PHE A 239 3.44 23.93 23.23
CA PHE A 239 1.99 24.13 23.38
C PHE A 239 1.52 23.71 24.77
N ASN A 240 0.57 24.46 25.32
CA ASN A 240 -0.20 24.09 26.51
C ASN A 240 -1.68 24.43 26.33
N GLY A 241 -2.29 23.84 25.29
CA GLY A 241 -3.70 24.02 24.92
C GLY A 241 -3.95 25.05 23.82
N GLY A 242 -2.96 25.90 23.51
CA GLY A 242 -3.12 26.94 22.51
C GLY A 242 -3.12 26.44 21.05
N LYS A 243 -3.34 27.37 20.12
CA LYS A 243 -3.53 27.10 18.70
C LYS A 243 -2.59 27.94 17.84
N LEU A 244 -1.96 27.30 16.86
CA LEU A 244 -1.17 27.94 15.83
C LEU A 244 -1.89 27.87 14.48
N ASN A 245 -2.35 29.02 14.01
CA ASN A 245 -3.03 29.20 12.74
C ASN A 245 -2.05 29.71 11.66
N PHE A 246 -2.10 29.09 10.49
CA PHE A 246 -1.37 29.53 9.30
C PHE A 246 -2.35 30.22 8.33
N ALA A 247 -2.43 31.55 8.41
CA ALA A 247 -3.33 32.40 7.62
C ALA A 247 -2.59 33.22 6.54
N GLY A 248 -3.30 33.67 5.51
CA GLY A 248 -2.74 34.51 4.43
C GLY A 248 -2.00 33.72 3.34
N THR A 249 -1.49 34.40 2.31
CA THR A 249 -0.80 33.76 1.16
C THR A 249 0.58 33.25 1.60
N PHE A 250 0.68 31.95 1.88
CA PHE A 250 1.96 31.31 2.19
C PHE A 250 2.74 31.07 0.89
N ILE A 251 3.73 31.91 0.58
CA ILE A 251 4.54 31.77 -0.65
C ILE A 251 5.95 31.28 -0.31
N ALA A 252 6.17 29.98 -0.55
CA ALA A 252 7.40 29.33 -1.02
C ALA A 252 8.73 29.48 -0.24
N GLU A 253 8.84 28.76 0.89
CA GLU A 253 9.88 27.73 1.13
C GLU A 253 9.20 26.45 1.66
N ASN A 254 8.19 26.00 0.91
CA ASN A 254 7.52 24.69 1.08
C ASN A 254 6.85 24.42 2.44
N GLY A 255 6.26 25.44 3.08
CA GLY A 255 5.41 25.21 4.27
C GLY A 255 6.10 24.54 5.44
N THR A 256 7.43 24.52 5.47
CA THR A 256 8.17 23.59 6.33
C THR A 256 8.46 24.21 7.69
N VAL A 257 8.08 23.52 8.75
CA VAL A 257 8.45 23.83 10.13
C VAL A 257 9.42 22.76 10.62
N ASN A 258 10.65 23.17 10.95
CA ASN A 258 11.72 22.27 11.42
C ASN A 258 12.16 22.62 12.86
N ARG A 259 11.19 22.84 13.75
CA ARG A 259 11.43 23.13 15.17
C ARG A 259 11.05 21.94 16.03
N ALA A 260 11.88 21.65 17.03
CA ALA A 260 11.47 20.79 18.13
C ALA A 260 10.21 21.37 18.77
N THR A 261 9.22 20.50 18.99
CA THR A 261 7.91 20.92 19.47
C THR A 261 7.48 20.04 20.64
N THR A 262 7.01 20.64 21.72
CA THR A 262 6.52 19.90 22.89
C THR A 262 5.07 20.22 23.17
N LEU A 263 4.25 19.17 23.36
CA LEU A 263 2.86 19.25 23.76
C LEU A 263 2.76 18.95 25.27
N LEU A 264 2.58 19.98 26.08
CA LEU A 264 2.32 19.81 27.52
C LEU A 264 0.91 19.22 27.75
N ALA A 265 0.51 18.97 29.01
CA ALA A 265 -0.81 18.42 29.37
C ALA A 265 -2.01 19.03 28.63
N GLY A 266 -1.99 20.33 28.33
CA GLY A 266 -3.05 21.00 27.56
C GLY A 266 -3.16 20.58 26.09
N GLY A 267 -2.15 19.91 25.53
CA GLY A 267 -2.06 19.58 24.11
C GLY A 267 -1.71 20.78 23.25
N GLY A 268 -1.96 20.68 21.94
CA GLY A 268 -1.76 21.80 21.01
C GLY A 268 -2.55 21.64 19.73
N THR A 269 -2.95 22.76 19.13
CA THR A 269 -3.67 22.78 17.86
C THR A 269 -2.84 23.40 16.75
N ILE A 270 -2.73 22.69 15.61
CA ILE A 270 -2.11 23.18 14.38
C ILE A 270 -3.20 23.33 13.32
N GLU A 271 -3.39 24.55 12.81
CA GLU A 271 -4.48 24.92 11.91
C GLU A 271 -3.96 25.48 10.57
N PRO A 272 -3.66 24.62 9.58
CA PRO A 272 -3.46 25.04 8.20
C PRO A 272 -4.78 25.46 7.56
N ASN A 273 -4.86 26.68 7.01
CA ASN A 273 -6.05 27.15 6.32
C ASN A 273 -6.23 26.55 4.93
N SER A 274 -7.42 26.72 4.35
CA SER A 274 -7.74 26.27 2.99
C SER A 274 -6.68 26.73 1.99
N GLY A 275 -6.28 25.83 1.10
CA GLY A 275 -5.24 26.08 0.08
C GLY A 275 -3.79 25.99 0.59
N HIS A 276 -3.57 25.73 1.89
CA HIS A 276 -2.24 25.66 2.49
C HIS A 276 -1.85 24.23 2.85
N THR A 277 -0.58 23.91 2.63
CA THR A 277 0.08 22.68 3.09
C THR A 277 1.25 23.06 3.96
N ILE A 278 1.22 22.60 5.21
CA ILE A 278 2.31 22.79 6.19
C ILE A 278 2.99 21.45 6.40
N THR A 279 4.30 21.39 6.22
CA THR A 279 5.12 20.20 6.47
C THR A 279 5.87 20.35 7.78
N TRP A 280 5.49 19.59 8.79
CA TRP A 280 6.18 19.57 10.07
C TRP A 280 7.27 18.49 10.07
N GLN A 281 8.52 18.92 9.95
CA GLN A 281 9.70 18.05 9.95
C GLN A 281 10.29 17.85 11.34
N GLY A 282 10.19 18.87 12.19
CA GLY A 282 10.67 18.79 13.56
C GLY A 282 9.93 17.72 14.34
N THR A 283 10.62 17.03 15.25
CA THR A 283 9.98 16.07 16.17
C THR A 283 9.00 16.81 17.09
N ILE A 284 7.81 16.23 17.23
CA ILE A 284 6.82 16.62 18.23
C ILE A 284 6.79 15.57 19.35
N ASP A 285 6.93 16.00 20.59
CA ASP A 285 6.89 15.17 21.80
C ASP A 285 5.92 15.70 22.86
N GLY A 286 5.90 15.07 24.04
CA GLY A 286 5.13 15.52 25.21
C GLY A 286 3.89 14.68 25.53
N GLU A 287 3.28 14.92 26.68
CA GLU A 287 2.15 14.13 27.18
C GLU A 287 0.80 14.51 26.51
N GLY A 288 0.70 15.71 25.94
CA GLY A 288 -0.52 16.25 25.37
C GLY A 288 -0.94 15.65 24.03
N ALA A 289 -2.19 15.91 23.64
CA ALA A 289 -2.72 15.52 22.33
C ALA A 289 -2.39 16.56 21.25
N LEU A 290 -2.14 16.09 20.02
CA LEU A 290 -2.03 16.94 18.84
C LEU A 290 -3.40 17.06 18.15
N THR A 291 -3.89 18.29 17.96
CA THR A 291 -5.10 18.55 17.17
C THR A 291 -4.76 19.18 15.82
N LYS A 292 -5.10 18.48 14.74
CA LYS A 292 -5.11 19.03 13.38
C LYS A 292 -6.46 19.68 13.10
N ALA A 293 -6.46 21.00 12.97
CA ALA A 293 -7.62 21.82 12.59
C ALA A 293 -7.44 22.49 11.21
N GLY A 294 -8.43 23.26 10.78
CA GLY A 294 -8.40 23.98 9.50
C GLY A 294 -8.58 23.10 8.27
N ALA A 295 -9.03 23.72 7.18
CA ALA A 295 -9.35 23.02 5.93
C ALA A 295 -8.11 22.60 5.11
N GLY A 296 -6.92 23.10 5.44
CA GLY A 296 -5.67 22.79 4.73
C GLY A 296 -5.07 21.43 5.10
N THR A 297 -3.85 21.20 4.62
CA THR A 297 -3.09 19.97 4.83
C THR A 297 -1.98 20.18 5.87
N LEU A 298 -1.88 19.27 6.85
CA LEU A 298 -0.70 19.12 7.70
C LEU A 298 0.01 17.82 7.30
N VAL A 299 1.26 17.91 6.88
CA VAL A 299 2.13 16.77 6.63
C VAL A 299 3.04 16.60 7.84
N LEU A 300 2.99 15.44 8.50
CA LEU A 300 3.91 15.11 9.58
C LEU A 300 5.00 14.20 9.03
N ALA A 301 6.24 14.67 9.04
CA ALA A 301 7.40 13.95 8.52
C ALA A 301 8.37 13.51 9.62
N GLY A 302 8.37 14.20 10.77
CA GLY A 302 9.18 13.85 11.93
C GLY A 302 8.80 12.51 12.57
N ALA A 303 9.77 11.85 13.21
CA ALA A 303 9.50 10.73 14.10
C ALA A 303 9.03 11.29 15.45
N ASN A 304 7.76 11.08 15.75
CA ASN A 304 7.06 11.78 16.82
C ASN A 304 6.74 10.86 17.99
N THR A 305 6.70 11.41 19.20
CA THR A 305 6.57 10.63 20.44
C THR A 305 5.57 11.20 21.43
N TRP A 306 4.68 12.11 21.02
CA TRP A 306 3.64 12.60 21.94
C TRP A 306 2.67 11.49 22.35
N GLU A 307 2.18 11.55 23.59
CA GLU A 307 1.44 10.44 24.22
C GLU A 307 -0.07 10.64 24.25
N GLY A 308 -0.57 11.88 24.13
CA GLY A 308 -2.00 12.18 24.23
C GLY A 308 -2.85 11.76 23.02
N GLY A 309 -2.23 11.21 21.98
CA GLY A 309 -2.89 10.80 20.74
C GLY A 309 -3.09 11.95 19.73
N THR A 310 -3.76 11.63 18.62
CA THR A 310 -3.96 12.57 17.51
C THR A 310 -5.44 12.81 17.27
N VAL A 311 -5.84 14.07 17.12
CA VAL A 311 -7.21 14.47 16.76
C VAL A 311 -7.20 15.14 15.40
N VAL A 312 -8.00 14.67 14.46
CA VAL A 312 -8.23 15.28 13.14
C VAL A 312 -9.62 15.90 13.13
N SER A 313 -9.69 17.22 13.22
CA SER A 313 -10.95 17.97 13.25
C SER A 313 -11.40 18.42 11.87
N ALA A 314 -10.47 18.75 10.97
CA ALA A 314 -10.78 19.17 9.60
C ALA A 314 -9.57 19.04 8.65
N GLY A 315 -9.86 19.15 7.35
CA GLY A 315 -8.84 19.15 6.30
C GLY A 315 -8.16 17.79 6.15
N VAL A 316 -6.85 17.81 5.86
CA VAL A 316 -6.05 16.60 5.62
C VAL A 316 -4.91 16.53 6.63
N LEU A 317 -4.79 15.40 7.34
CA LEU A 317 -3.57 14.99 8.02
C LEU A 317 -2.86 13.96 7.12
N SER A 318 -1.62 14.23 6.74
CA SER A 318 -0.83 13.39 5.83
C SER A 318 0.38 12.82 6.55
N VAL A 319 0.56 11.50 6.45
CA VAL A 319 1.67 10.76 7.09
C VAL A 319 2.25 9.71 6.15
N GLY A 320 3.55 9.44 6.29
CA GLY A 320 4.23 8.35 5.58
C GLY A 320 4.24 7.06 6.40
N VAL A 321 4.50 7.16 7.70
CA VAL A 321 4.71 6.02 8.61
C VAL A 321 3.97 6.19 9.94
N ASP A 322 3.79 5.10 10.69
CA ASP A 322 3.08 5.09 12.00
C ASP A 322 3.72 6.02 13.03
N ALA A 323 5.06 6.10 13.04
CA ALA A 323 5.81 6.98 13.94
C ALA A 323 5.53 8.48 13.69
N ASN A 324 4.93 8.86 12.55
CA ASN A 324 4.52 10.25 12.34
C ASN A 324 3.30 10.63 13.20
N LEU A 325 2.54 9.67 13.74
CA LEU A 325 1.29 9.89 14.49
C LEU A 325 1.47 9.92 16.03
N GLY A 326 2.71 10.05 16.52
CA GLY A 326 3.04 10.11 17.95
C GLY A 326 3.49 8.77 18.52
N ALA A 327 3.48 8.62 19.85
CA ALA A 327 3.91 7.40 20.53
C ALA A 327 3.04 6.18 20.17
N ALA A 328 3.64 5.01 19.92
CA ALA A 328 2.92 3.79 19.52
C ALA A 328 1.72 3.46 20.41
N GLY A 329 0.62 2.98 19.80
CA GLY A 329 -0.59 2.58 20.52
C GLY A 329 -1.54 3.72 20.93
N THR A 330 -1.16 4.99 20.80
CA THR A 330 -2.07 6.12 21.05
C THR A 330 -3.08 6.28 19.91
N SER A 331 -4.30 6.71 20.25
CA SER A 331 -5.42 6.73 19.29
C SER A 331 -5.32 7.83 18.24
N VAL A 332 -5.93 7.59 17.08
CA VAL A 332 -6.27 8.63 16.10
C VAL A 332 -7.78 8.85 16.14
N THR A 333 -8.21 10.04 16.56
CA THR A 333 -9.60 10.45 16.64
C THR A 333 -9.96 11.33 15.45
N MET A 334 -10.92 10.88 14.65
CA MET A 334 -11.45 11.59 13.49
C MET A 334 -12.78 12.25 13.86
N ASN A 335 -12.75 13.57 14.05
CA ASN A 335 -13.95 14.41 14.15
C ASN A 335 -14.40 14.91 12.77
N GLY A 336 -13.77 14.42 11.70
CA GLY A 336 -14.01 14.78 10.31
C GLY A 336 -12.72 14.64 9.50
N GLY A 337 -12.70 15.21 8.30
CA GLY A 337 -11.49 15.33 7.48
C GLY A 337 -10.96 14.00 6.93
N THR A 338 -9.68 14.04 6.55
CA THR A 338 -8.99 12.93 5.89
C THR A 338 -7.67 12.60 6.60
N LEU A 339 -7.47 11.32 6.91
CA LEU A 339 -6.16 10.75 7.18
C LEU A 339 -5.60 10.20 5.86
N ARG A 340 -4.54 10.82 5.34
CA ARG A 340 -3.86 10.41 4.11
C ARG A 340 -2.58 9.67 4.45
N ILE A 341 -2.48 8.43 3.99
CA ILE A 341 -1.33 7.56 4.19
C ILE A 341 -0.60 7.42 2.86
N THR A 342 0.57 8.04 2.77
CA THR A 342 1.28 8.22 1.51
C THR A 342 2.19 7.05 1.14
N GLU A 343 2.64 6.29 2.13
CA GLU A 343 3.58 5.18 1.97
C GLU A 343 3.05 3.91 2.65
N GLU A 344 3.88 2.86 2.72
CA GLU A 344 3.49 1.61 3.37
C GLU A 344 3.36 1.79 4.88
N PHE A 345 2.21 1.40 5.40
CA PHE A 345 1.88 1.48 6.82
C PHE A 345 1.63 0.05 7.33
N ASN A 346 2.65 -0.54 7.94
CA ASN A 346 2.64 -1.97 8.28
C ASN A 346 3.34 -2.24 9.63
N THR A 347 2.75 -1.75 10.71
CA THR A 347 3.32 -1.84 12.06
C THR A 347 2.39 -2.63 13.01
N PRO A 348 2.46 -3.99 13.02
CA PRO A 348 1.67 -4.84 13.91
C PRO A 348 1.82 -4.52 15.40
N ALA A 349 2.96 -3.96 15.79
CA ALA A 349 3.29 -3.62 17.19
C ALA A 349 2.57 -2.36 17.71
N SER A 350 1.88 -1.59 16.86
CA SER A 350 1.21 -0.34 17.23
C SER A 350 -0.30 -0.47 16.99
N PRO A 351 -1.08 -1.04 17.93
CA PRO A 351 -2.53 -1.24 17.76
C PRO A 351 -3.31 0.06 18.00
N ARG A 352 -2.93 1.17 17.34
CA ARG A 352 -3.60 2.46 17.47
C ARG A 352 -5.07 2.36 17.07
N ALA A 353 -5.96 2.71 18.00
CA ALA A 353 -7.38 2.78 17.69
C ALA A 353 -7.66 3.90 16.68
N LEU A 354 -8.60 3.65 15.76
CA LEU A 354 -9.20 4.68 14.91
C LEU A 354 -10.59 4.99 15.46
N ILE A 355 -10.80 6.19 15.98
CA ILE A 355 -12.06 6.61 16.59
C ILE A 355 -12.78 7.54 15.62
N LEU A 356 -13.95 7.13 15.11
CA LEU A 356 -14.74 7.87 14.14
C LEU A 356 -15.90 8.58 14.84
N ASN A 357 -15.66 9.76 15.40
CA ASN A 357 -16.73 10.55 16.02
C ASN A 357 -17.68 11.13 14.98
N ASN A 358 -17.16 11.46 13.80
CA ASN A 358 -17.93 11.87 12.62
C ASN A 358 -17.48 11.06 11.39
N ASN A 359 -18.19 11.23 10.28
CA ASN A 359 -17.78 10.66 8.99
C ASN A 359 -16.36 11.12 8.65
N ALA A 360 -15.48 10.16 8.36
CA ALA A 360 -14.08 10.43 8.10
C ALA A 360 -13.60 9.69 6.86
N THR A 361 -12.54 10.21 6.25
CA THR A 361 -11.89 9.59 5.11
C THR A 361 -10.52 9.04 5.51
N VAL A 362 -10.25 7.80 5.13
CA VAL A 362 -8.90 7.22 5.10
C VAL A 362 -8.51 7.09 3.63
N GLN A 363 -7.59 7.94 3.20
CA GLN A 363 -7.02 7.90 1.87
C GLN A 363 -5.73 7.09 1.90
N THR A 364 -5.68 5.98 1.18
CA THR A 364 -4.47 5.15 1.06
C THR A 364 -3.85 5.35 -0.31
N ASP A 365 -2.74 6.08 -0.36
CA ASP A 365 -1.89 6.17 -1.54
C ASP A 365 -0.81 5.06 -1.48
N GLY A 366 -0.40 4.66 -0.27
CA GLY A 366 0.38 3.45 -0.01
C GLY A 366 -0.45 2.27 0.53
N PHE A 367 0.16 1.09 0.65
CA PHE A 367 -0.50 -0.08 1.22
C PHE A 367 -0.60 0.05 2.75
N THR A 368 -1.80 -0.14 3.33
CA THR A 368 -2.05 0.10 4.75
C THR A 368 -2.61 -1.14 5.44
N ASN A 369 -1.91 -1.64 6.45
CA ASN A 369 -2.43 -2.56 7.45
C ASN A 369 -2.83 -1.78 8.70
N TRP A 370 -4.13 -1.74 8.99
CA TRP A 370 -4.66 -1.17 10.21
C TRP A 370 -4.94 -2.28 11.23
N TYR A 371 -4.25 -2.25 12.37
CA TYR A 371 -4.32 -3.30 13.41
C TYR A 371 -5.16 -2.91 14.64
N GLY A 372 -5.32 -1.62 14.92
CA GLY A 372 -6.17 -1.19 16.03
C GLY A 372 -7.65 -1.27 15.70
N ALA A 373 -8.48 -1.28 16.74
CA ALA A 373 -9.93 -1.31 16.59
C ALA A 373 -10.44 0.00 15.94
N VAL A 374 -11.48 -0.11 15.11
CA VAL A 374 -12.21 1.04 14.58
C VAL A 374 -13.52 1.20 15.35
N SER A 375 -13.70 2.33 16.04
CA SER A 375 -14.86 2.61 16.91
C SER A 375 -15.55 3.93 16.55
N GLY A 376 -16.66 4.27 17.21
CA GLY A 376 -17.40 5.53 17.02
C GLY A 376 -18.63 5.42 16.11
N THR A 377 -19.36 6.51 15.92
CA THR A 377 -20.63 6.52 15.16
C THR A 377 -20.46 6.93 13.70
N GLY A 378 -19.31 7.48 13.34
CA GLY A 378 -19.00 7.96 12.00
C GLY A 378 -18.79 6.84 10.98
N ARG A 379 -19.11 7.14 9.71
CA ARG A 379 -18.81 6.27 8.56
C ARG A 379 -17.32 6.32 8.21
N LEU A 380 -16.74 5.16 7.96
CA LEU A 380 -15.39 5.04 7.40
C LEU A 380 -15.44 5.14 5.87
N THR A 381 -14.87 6.19 5.29
CA THR A 381 -14.75 6.33 3.83
C THR A 381 -13.34 6.00 3.38
N LYS A 382 -13.18 4.99 2.53
CA LYS A 382 -11.90 4.59 1.92
C LYS A 382 -11.75 5.21 0.54
N THR A 383 -10.67 5.97 0.34
CA THR A 383 -10.25 6.53 -0.96
C THR A 383 -8.79 6.17 -1.27
N GLY A 384 -8.26 6.64 -2.41
CA GLY A 384 -6.93 6.28 -2.90
C GLY A 384 -6.90 4.90 -3.53
N SER A 385 -5.98 4.68 -4.48
CA SER A 385 -5.92 3.46 -5.30
C SER A 385 -5.41 2.24 -4.54
N SER A 386 -4.73 2.43 -3.42
CA SER A 386 -4.07 1.35 -2.68
C SER A 386 -5.03 0.59 -1.74
N THR A 387 -4.47 -0.36 -0.98
CA THR A 387 -5.25 -1.23 -0.08
C THR A 387 -5.34 -0.64 1.32
N LEU A 388 -6.56 -0.61 1.87
CA LEU A 388 -6.77 -0.56 3.32
C LEU A 388 -7.15 -1.95 3.82
N SER A 389 -6.33 -2.52 4.69
CA SER A 389 -6.58 -3.79 5.35
C SER A 389 -7.04 -3.56 6.78
N LEU A 390 -8.27 -3.94 7.10
CA LEU A 390 -8.81 -3.92 8.46
C LEU A 390 -8.51 -5.27 9.12
N ASN A 391 -7.53 -5.28 10.04
CA ASN A 391 -7.05 -6.52 10.66
C ASN A 391 -7.59 -6.73 12.09
N ASN A 392 -8.30 -5.76 12.66
CA ASN A 392 -8.89 -5.88 13.98
C ASN A 392 -10.31 -6.45 13.91
N VAL A 393 -10.57 -7.53 14.64
CA VAL A 393 -11.88 -8.22 14.67
C VAL A 393 -12.85 -7.65 15.71
N ASN A 394 -12.41 -6.72 16.55
CA ASN A 394 -13.21 -6.11 17.62
C ASN A 394 -13.56 -4.65 17.30
N SER A 395 -13.78 -4.33 16.03
CA SER A 395 -14.19 -2.99 15.63
C SER A 395 -15.67 -2.79 15.99
N THR A 396 -16.02 -1.63 16.54
CA THR A 396 -17.36 -1.31 17.07
C THR A 396 -18.00 -0.10 16.42
N HIS A 397 -17.38 0.46 15.38
CA HIS A 397 -17.95 1.60 14.68
C HIS A 397 -19.33 1.27 14.10
N SER A 398 -20.29 2.21 14.08
CA SER A 398 -21.67 1.96 13.65
C SER A 398 -22.11 2.71 12.39
N GLY A 399 -21.26 3.59 11.84
CA GLY A 399 -21.58 4.38 10.64
C GLY A 399 -21.42 3.62 9.31
N GLY A 400 -21.01 2.36 9.35
CA GLY A 400 -20.70 1.56 8.16
C GLY A 400 -19.39 1.95 7.45
N ILE A 401 -19.15 1.30 6.31
CA ILE A 401 -17.93 1.47 5.49
C ILE A 401 -18.33 1.83 4.07
N GLN A 402 -17.68 2.85 3.49
CA GLN A 402 -17.83 3.22 2.09
C GLN A 402 -16.48 3.17 1.38
N VAL A 403 -16.38 2.38 0.32
CA VAL A 403 -15.19 2.22 -0.52
C VAL A 403 -15.42 2.96 -1.82
N ASN A 404 -14.75 4.10 -1.98
CA ASN A 404 -14.84 4.94 -3.17
C ASN A 404 -13.75 4.62 -4.20
N ALA A 405 -12.59 4.11 -3.77
CA ALA A 405 -11.49 3.73 -4.65
C ALA A 405 -10.57 2.67 -4.01
N GLY A 406 -9.89 1.92 -4.88
CA GLY A 406 -8.86 0.96 -4.49
C GLY A 406 -9.43 -0.33 -3.90
N ILE A 407 -8.71 -0.87 -2.91
CA ILE A 407 -8.98 -2.18 -2.32
C ILE A 407 -9.37 -2.02 -0.85
N LEU A 408 -10.50 -2.59 -0.45
CA LEU A 408 -10.77 -2.93 0.95
C LEU A 408 -10.40 -4.39 1.17
N ARG A 409 -9.55 -4.65 2.16
CA ARG A 409 -9.18 -6.02 2.54
C ARG A 409 -9.64 -6.34 3.96
N VAL A 410 -10.26 -7.50 4.11
CA VAL A 410 -10.61 -8.10 5.40
C VAL A 410 -10.05 -9.51 5.45
N ARG A 411 -9.55 -9.90 6.63
CA ARG A 411 -8.86 -11.19 6.83
C ARG A 411 -9.63 -12.11 7.75
N TYR A 412 -9.85 -11.72 8.99
CA TYR A 412 -10.09 -12.69 10.05
C TYR A 412 -11.56 -13.00 10.37
N ALA A 413 -12.43 -11.99 10.47
CA ALA A 413 -13.79 -12.18 10.96
C ALA A 413 -14.72 -11.01 10.61
N ASP A 414 -16.01 -11.27 10.79
CA ASP A 414 -17.12 -10.32 10.61
C ASP A 414 -16.94 -9.00 11.36
N GLY A 415 -16.39 -9.04 12.58
CA GLY A 415 -16.22 -7.84 13.42
C GLY A 415 -15.21 -6.82 12.86
N ALA A 416 -14.48 -7.12 11.79
CA ALA A 416 -13.70 -6.13 11.06
C ALA A 416 -14.57 -5.07 10.35
N PHE A 417 -15.84 -5.39 10.05
CA PHE A 417 -16.80 -4.46 9.45
C PHE A 417 -17.48 -3.53 10.47
N GLY A 418 -17.08 -3.58 11.75
CA GLY A 418 -17.69 -2.81 12.82
C GLY A 418 -18.90 -3.51 13.43
N ALA A 419 -19.77 -2.71 14.05
CA ALA A 419 -20.99 -3.18 14.71
C ALA A 419 -21.85 -4.08 13.80
N ALA A 420 -22.56 -5.03 14.42
CA ALA A 420 -23.55 -5.83 13.73
C ALA A 420 -24.62 -4.89 13.12
N GLY A 421 -25.03 -5.16 11.88
CA GLY A 421 -25.95 -4.27 11.16
C GLY A 421 -25.29 -3.24 10.24
N ASN A 422 -23.97 -3.05 10.33
CA ASN A 422 -23.30 -2.08 9.46
C ASN A 422 -23.44 -2.43 7.98
N SER A 423 -23.62 -1.39 7.18
CA SER A 423 -23.54 -1.47 5.72
C SER A 423 -22.11 -1.33 5.23
N VAL A 424 -21.81 -2.01 4.12
CA VAL A 424 -20.55 -1.87 3.36
C VAL A 424 -20.91 -1.50 1.94
N THR A 425 -20.51 -0.31 1.49
CA THR A 425 -20.86 0.22 0.16
C THR A 425 -19.62 0.29 -0.73
N PHE A 426 -19.72 -0.25 -1.95
CA PHE A 426 -18.65 -0.24 -2.95
C PHE A 426 -19.04 0.61 -4.16
N ALA A 427 -18.15 1.53 -4.53
CA ALA A 427 -18.20 2.27 -5.79
C ALA A 427 -17.73 1.42 -6.97
N SER A 428 -18.05 1.84 -8.20
CA SER A 428 -17.56 1.18 -9.41
C SER A 428 -16.03 1.11 -9.45
N GLY A 429 -15.49 -0.03 -9.91
CA GLY A 429 -14.05 -0.25 -10.10
C GLY A 429 -13.28 -0.57 -8.81
N THR A 430 -13.98 -0.72 -7.68
CA THR A 430 -13.36 -1.08 -6.40
C THR A 430 -13.20 -2.60 -6.26
N VAL A 431 -12.32 -2.99 -5.35
CA VAL A 431 -12.03 -4.40 -5.07
C VAL A 431 -12.29 -4.70 -3.61
N PHE A 432 -13.11 -5.72 -3.37
CA PHE A 432 -13.25 -6.36 -2.08
C PHE A 432 -12.36 -7.60 -2.02
N ARG A 433 -11.38 -7.62 -1.12
CA ARG A 433 -10.39 -8.70 -1.02
C ARG A 433 -10.51 -9.46 0.29
N ILE A 434 -10.63 -10.78 0.19
CA ILE A 434 -10.62 -11.71 1.32
C ILE A 434 -9.46 -12.70 1.15
N GLN A 435 -8.75 -12.96 2.25
CA GLN A 435 -7.55 -13.83 2.24
C GLN A 435 -7.61 -15.01 3.21
N ASP A 436 -8.48 -14.97 4.22
CA ASP A 436 -8.71 -16.09 5.14
C ASP A 436 -10.20 -16.47 5.16
N ASP A 437 -10.53 -17.61 5.75
CA ASP A 437 -11.90 -18.13 5.77
C ASP A 437 -12.73 -17.47 6.88
N PHE A 438 -13.87 -16.87 6.54
CA PHE A 438 -14.87 -16.45 7.53
C PHE A 438 -16.26 -16.22 6.92
N THR A 439 -17.27 -16.15 7.79
CA THR A 439 -18.66 -15.84 7.46
C THR A 439 -19.00 -14.43 7.93
N ALA A 440 -19.60 -13.61 7.05
CA ALA A 440 -20.16 -12.32 7.41
C ALA A 440 -21.66 -12.44 7.69
N GLY A 441 -22.10 -11.91 8.83
CA GLY A 441 -23.40 -12.23 9.42
C GLY A 441 -24.63 -11.62 8.73
N ALA A 442 -25.78 -12.26 8.89
CA ALA A 442 -27.05 -11.93 8.22
C ALA A 442 -27.60 -10.51 8.41
N GLY A 443 -27.16 -9.78 9.44
CA GLY A 443 -27.60 -8.40 9.69
C GLY A 443 -26.96 -7.35 8.78
N ARG A 444 -25.99 -7.72 7.94
CA ARG A 444 -25.24 -6.75 7.12
C ARG A 444 -25.89 -6.51 5.77
N THR A 445 -25.63 -5.31 5.22
CA THR A 445 -25.98 -4.97 3.83
C THR A 445 -24.72 -4.63 3.06
N LEU A 446 -24.52 -5.27 1.91
CA LEU A 446 -23.45 -4.98 0.96
C LEU A 446 -24.04 -4.27 -0.26
N THR A 447 -23.69 -3.01 -0.49
CA THR A 447 -24.24 -2.25 -1.62
C THR A 447 -23.23 -2.11 -2.74
N LEU A 448 -23.56 -2.64 -3.92
CA LEU A 448 -22.82 -2.44 -5.17
C LEU A 448 -23.49 -1.28 -5.92
N THR A 449 -22.92 -0.08 -5.81
CA THR A 449 -23.62 1.14 -6.28
C THR A 449 -23.88 1.14 -7.79
N SER A 450 -22.84 0.93 -8.60
CA SER A 450 -22.87 0.92 -10.06
C SER A 450 -21.61 0.26 -10.61
N GLY A 451 -21.60 -0.07 -11.90
CA GLY A 451 -20.44 -0.66 -12.57
C GLY A 451 -20.00 -1.98 -11.93
N ASN A 452 -18.73 -2.33 -12.09
CA ASN A 452 -18.20 -3.62 -11.61
C ASN A 452 -17.54 -3.46 -10.24
N VAL A 453 -17.85 -4.36 -9.31
CA VAL A 453 -17.11 -4.54 -8.05
C VAL A 453 -16.46 -5.92 -8.07
N SER A 454 -15.14 -5.97 -7.90
CA SER A 454 -14.40 -7.23 -7.93
C SER A 454 -14.30 -7.85 -6.55
N PHE A 455 -14.75 -9.10 -6.44
CA PHE A 455 -14.63 -9.95 -5.26
C PHE A 455 -13.41 -10.84 -5.47
N ASN A 456 -12.28 -10.41 -4.91
CA ASN A 456 -10.99 -11.06 -5.07
C ASN A 456 -10.72 -11.97 -3.86
N LEU A 457 -11.06 -13.25 -4.00
CA LEU A 457 -11.05 -14.19 -2.86
C LEU A 457 -10.01 -15.29 -3.11
N SER A 458 -8.99 -15.38 -2.24
CA SER A 458 -8.05 -16.52 -2.26
C SER A 458 -8.40 -17.63 -1.28
N SER A 459 -9.49 -17.44 -0.54
CA SER A 459 -10.01 -18.30 0.52
C SER A 459 -11.54 -18.42 0.36
N SER A 460 -12.19 -19.17 1.23
CA SER A 460 -13.65 -19.29 1.27
C SER A 460 -14.27 -18.13 2.06
N PHE A 461 -15.27 -17.48 1.50
CA PHE A 461 -15.98 -16.38 2.16
C PHE A 461 -17.47 -16.59 1.99
N GLU A 462 -18.19 -16.60 3.11
CA GLU A 462 -19.65 -16.68 3.13
C GLU A 462 -20.26 -15.33 3.49
N TRP A 463 -21.25 -14.91 2.72
CA TRP A 463 -22.04 -13.71 2.98
C TRP A 463 -23.49 -14.09 3.27
N GLU A 464 -23.91 -13.93 4.53
CA GLU A 464 -25.28 -14.19 4.96
C GLU A 464 -26.20 -12.96 4.82
N GLY A 465 -25.62 -11.76 4.72
CA GLY A 465 -26.36 -10.51 4.60
C GLY A 465 -26.94 -10.24 3.22
N GLU A 466 -27.72 -9.18 3.07
CA GLU A 466 -28.26 -8.75 1.77
C GLU A 466 -27.15 -8.12 0.90
N ILE A 467 -27.17 -8.36 -0.42
CA ILE A 467 -26.39 -7.61 -1.41
C ILE A 467 -27.34 -6.81 -2.29
N THR A 468 -27.17 -5.49 -2.38
CA THR A 468 -28.10 -4.57 -3.07
C THR A 468 -27.41 -3.66 -4.09
N GLY A 469 -28.20 -2.94 -4.90
CA GLY A 469 -27.73 -1.83 -5.73
C GLY A 469 -27.78 -2.07 -7.25
N GLY A 470 -27.24 -1.13 -8.02
CA GLY A 470 -27.21 -1.19 -9.49
C GLY A 470 -25.98 -1.85 -10.09
N GLY A 471 -24.99 -2.19 -9.26
CA GLY A 471 -23.70 -2.72 -9.69
C GLY A 471 -23.71 -4.21 -10.05
N SER A 472 -22.64 -4.63 -10.72
CA SER A 472 -22.33 -6.02 -11.07
C SER A 472 -21.26 -6.59 -10.15
N LEU A 473 -21.36 -7.88 -9.85
CA LEU A 473 -20.39 -8.63 -9.06
C LEU A 473 -19.42 -9.35 -9.99
N VAL A 474 -18.11 -9.21 -9.76
CA VAL A 474 -17.07 -9.93 -10.53
C VAL A 474 -16.22 -10.77 -9.58
N LYS A 475 -16.45 -12.08 -9.56
CA LYS A 475 -15.69 -13.04 -8.76
C LYS A 475 -14.38 -13.44 -9.47
N THR A 476 -13.26 -13.29 -8.77
CA THR A 476 -11.91 -13.64 -9.25
C THR A 476 -11.12 -14.42 -8.20
N ASN A 477 -9.91 -14.89 -8.55
CA ASN A 477 -9.05 -15.79 -7.78
C ASN A 477 -9.69 -17.14 -7.45
N SER A 478 -8.88 -18.09 -6.97
CA SER A 478 -9.25 -19.48 -6.73
C SER A 478 -10.24 -19.74 -5.58
N GLY A 479 -10.51 -18.76 -4.71
CA GLY A 479 -11.36 -18.94 -3.54
C GLY A 479 -12.84 -19.16 -3.85
N ILE A 480 -13.62 -19.50 -2.82
CA ILE A 480 -15.06 -19.78 -2.91
C ILE A 480 -15.82 -18.59 -2.34
N PHE A 481 -16.77 -18.04 -3.08
CA PHE A 481 -17.77 -17.11 -2.55
C PHE A 481 -19.08 -17.86 -2.33
N THR A 482 -19.52 -18.02 -1.09
CA THR A 482 -20.83 -18.61 -0.78
C THR A 482 -21.84 -17.49 -0.51
N LEU A 483 -22.90 -17.42 -1.31
CA LEU A 483 -24.00 -16.50 -1.15
C LEU A 483 -25.13 -17.17 -0.37
N THR A 484 -25.27 -16.82 0.91
CA THR A 484 -26.34 -17.33 1.78
C THR A 484 -27.46 -16.30 1.95
N GLY A 485 -27.13 -15.00 1.96
CA GLY A 485 -28.12 -13.92 1.97
C GLY A 485 -28.71 -13.61 0.61
N GLU A 486 -29.74 -12.75 0.59
CA GLU A 486 -30.40 -12.32 -0.65
C GLU A 486 -29.49 -11.42 -1.49
N ALA A 487 -29.48 -11.63 -2.80
CA ALA A 487 -28.81 -10.82 -3.81
C ALA A 487 -29.86 -10.05 -4.63
N GLY A 488 -30.13 -8.82 -4.20
CA GLY A 488 -31.00 -7.86 -4.88
C GLY A 488 -30.27 -6.79 -5.69
N TYR A 489 -28.98 -6.99 -6.01
CA TYR A 489 -28.33 -6.17 -7.02
C TYR A 489 -28.84 -6.51 -8.42
N THR A 490 -28.92 -5.50 -9.30
CA THR A 490 -29.52 -5.64 -10.64
C THR A 490 -28.50 -5.82 -11.77
N GLY A 491 -27.21 -5.61 -11.48
CA GLY A 491 -26.14 -5.89 -12.43
C GLY A 491 -25.84 -7.39 -12.55
N SER A 492 -24.98 -7.73 -13.50
CA SER A 492 -24.61 -9.13 -13.78
C SER A 492 -23.73 -9.75 -12.70
N THR A 493 -23.72 -11.09 -12.65
CA THR A 493 -22.79 -11.90 -11.87
C THR A 493 -21.76 -12.51 -12.80
N THR A 494 -20.52 -12.03 -12.76
CA THR A 494 -19.41 -12.57 -13.54
C THR A 494 -18.51 -13.45 -12.68
N VAL A 495 -18.17 -14.65 -13.14
CA VAL A 495 -17.27 -15.59 -12.46
C VAL A 495 -16.07 -15.89 -13.36
N ASN A 496 -14.99 -15.12 -13.19
CA ASN A 496 -13.77 -15.29 -13.98
C ASN A 496 -12.91 -16.45 -13.46
N GLU A 497 -12.83 -16.62 -12.13
CA GLU A 497 -12.00 -17.65 -11.50
C GLU A 497 -12.59 -18.11 -10.16
N GLY A 498 -12.20 -19.32 -9.74
CA GLY A 498 -12.65 -19.94 -8.50
C GLY A 498 -14.14 -20.30 -8.56
N THR A 499 -14.80 -20.30 -7.40
CA THR A 499 -16.21 -20.74 -7.30
C THR A 499 -17.10 -19.64 -6.76
N PHE A 500 -18.23 -19.41 -7.43
CA PHE A 500 -19.40 -18.73 -6.87
C PHE A 500 -20.40 -19.82 -6.47
N ARG A 501 -20.78 -19.89 -5.20
CA ARG A 501 -21.60 -20.97 -4.62
C ARG A 501 -22.89 -20.41 -4.02
N LEU A 502 -24.01 -21.11 -4.19
CA LEU A 502 -25.25 -20.82 -3.47
C LEU A 502 -25.27 -21.49 -2.08
N GLY A 503 -25.75 -20.75 -1.08
CA GLY A 503 -25.98 -21.24 0.28
C GLY A 503 -27.44 -21.55 0.61
N ALA A 504 -28.39 -21.11 -0.22
CA ALA A 504 -29.81 -21.42 -0.09
C ALA A 504 -30.55 -21.25 -1.44
N ASN A 505 -31.82 -21.64 -1.51
CA ASN A 505 -32.67 -21.48 -2.71
C ASN A 505 -33.02 -20.00 -2.96
N HIS A 506 -33.17 -19.62 -4.22
CA HIS A 506 -33.72 -18.32 -4.63
C HIS A 506 -33.02 -17.13 -3.96
N ARG A 507 -31.68 -17.10 -4.00
CA ARG A 507 -30.91 -15.98 -3.45
C ARG A 507 -31.02 -14.75 -4.33
N PHE A 508 -31.13 -14.91 -5.64
CA PHE A 508 -31.29 -13.78 -6.54
C PHE A 508 -32.74 -13.29 -6.54
N THR A 509 -32.99 -12.04 -6.14
CA THR A 509 -34.36 -11.49 -6.10
C THR A 509 -34.86 -11.04 -7.47
N HIS A 510 -33.95 -10.95 -8.44
CA HIS A 510 -34.20 -10.70 -9.85
C HIS A 510 -33.35 -11.66 -10.68
N ALA A 511 -33.75 -11.94 -11.92
CA ALA A 511 -33.02 -12.81 -12.83
C ALA A 511 -31.69 -12.17 -13.29
N SER A 512 -30.66 -12.21 -12.43
CA SER A 512 -29.32 -11.69 -12.73
C SER A 512 -28.69 -12.45 -13.89
N ASN A 513 -28.15 -11.72 -14.86
CA ASN A 513 -27.38 -12.32 -15.95
C ASN A 513 -26.08 -12.91 -15.40
N VAL A 514 -25.74 -14.13 -15.81
CA VAL A 514 -24.53 -14.82 -15.40
C VAL A 514 -23.52 -14.86 -16.55
N VAL A 515 -22.28 -14.46 -16.27
CA VAL A 515 -21.17 -14.51 -17.21
C VAL A 515 -20.08 -15.41 -16.63
N LEU A 516 -19.74 -16.50 -17.31
CA LEU A 516 -18.69 -17.41 -16.86
C LEU A 516 -17.42 -17.22 -17.70
N GLY A 517 -16.37 -16.74 -17.04
CA GLY A 517 -15.10 -16.38 -17.67
C GLY A 517 -13.94 -17.31 -17.34
N GLY A 518 -14.23 -18.57 -16.97
CA GLY A 518 -13.23 -19.56 -16.58
C GLY A 518 -13.45 -20.16 -15.18
N GLY A 519 -14.35 -19.57 -14.40
CA GLY A 519 -14.71 -20.04 -13.08
C GLY A 519 -15.87 -21.03 -13.06
N THR A 520 -16.28 -21.38 -11.84
CA THR A 520 -17.32 -22.35 -11.52
C THR A 520 -18.51 -21.66 -10.86
N PHE A 521 -19.72 -21.91 -11.36
CA PHE A 521 -20.96 -21.60 -10.65
C PHE A 521 -21.50 -22.87 -9.98
N ASP A 522 -21.55 -22.89 -8.66
CA ASP A 522 -21.90 -24.05 -7.84
C ASP A 522 -23.27 -23.83 -7.19
N PHE A 523 -24.29 -24.53 -7.68
CA PHE A 523 -25.64 -24.46 -7.12
C PHE A 523 -25.75 -25.19 -5.79
N ASN A 524 -24.79 -26.08 -5.46
CA ASN A 524 -24.73 -26.76 -4.16
C ASN A 524 -26.05 -27.44 -3.74
N GLY A 525 -26.82 -27.94 -4.71
CA GLY A 525 -28.12 -28.57 -4.47
C GLY A 525 -29.33 -27.64 -4.43
N PHE A 526 -29.14 -26.34 -4.58
CA PHE A 526 -30.18 -25.34 -4.50
C PHE A 526 -30.78 -24.98 -5.86
N SER A 527 -32.04 -24.55 -5.83
CA SER A 527 -32.80 -24.06 -6.97
C SER A 527 -32.64 -22.55 -7.13
N GLU A 528 -32.62 -22.08 -8.38
CA GLU A 528 -32.50 -20.67 -8.69
C GLU A 528 -33.08 -20.32 -10.07
N THR A 529 -33.58 -19.08 -10.19
CA THR A 529 -33.96 -18.48 -11.47
C THR A 529 -33.02 -17.31 -11.80
N LEU A 530 -32.32 -17.44 -12.91
CA LEU A 530 -31.28 -16.53 -13.37
C LEU A 530 -31.68 -15.88 -14.70
N GLY A 531 -30.96 -14.83 -15.07
CA GLY A 531 -31.06 -14.18 -16.37
C GLY A 531 -30.41 -15.02 -17.46
N THR A 532 -29.84 -14.35 -18.45
CA THR A 532 -29.13 -15.04 -19.55
C THR A 532 -27.79 -15.58 -19.07
N LEU A 533 -27.31 -16.66 -19.70
CA LEU A 533 -25.97 -17.22 -19.49
C LEU A 533 -25.05 -16.89 -20.68
N SER A 534 -23.88 -16.31 -20.40
CA SER A 534 -22.82 -16.08 -21.38
C SER A 534 -21.53 -16.77 -20.96
N LEU A 535 -20.73 -17.20 -21.95
CA LEU A 535 -19.38 -17.71 -21.73
C LEU A 535 -18.34 -16.77 -22.35
N THR A 536 -17.23 -16.56 -21.66
CA THR A 536 -16.04 -15.88 -22.21
C THR A 536 -14.76 -16.72 -22.04
N SER A 537 -14.88 -17.91 -21.47
CA SER A 537 -13.85 -18.96 -21.38
C SER A 537 -14.54 -20.30 -21.07
N GLY A 538 -13.79 -21.40 -21.16
CA GLY A 538 -14.30 -22.73 -20.77
C GLY A 538 -14.58 -22.77 -19.26
N SER A 539 -15.80 -23.18 -18.90
CA SER A 539 -16.32 -22.98 -17.54
C SER A 539 -17.14 -24.15 -17.02
N PHE A 540 -17.45 -24.12 -15.72
CA PHE A 540 -18.12 -25.20 -15.01
C PHE A 540 -19.41 -24.75 -14.33
N ILE A 541 -20.43 -25.61 -14.36
CA ILE A 541 -21.57 -25.55 -13.46
C ILE A 541 -21.57 -26.83 -12.61
N LEU A 542 -21.68 -26.66 -11.29
CA LEU A 542 -21.86 -27.77 -10.35
C LEU A 542 -23.28 -27.77 -9.81
N LEU A 543 -23.95 -28.91 -9.86
CA LEU A 543 -25.31 -29.07 -9.35
C LEU A 543 -25.35 -29.39 -7.85
N GLY A 544 -24.26 -29.93 -7.31
CA GLY A 544 -24.19 -30.49 -5.95
C GLY A 544 -24.63 -31.96 -5.88
N SER A 545 -24.49 -32.55 -4.68
CA SER A 545 -24.77 -33.96 -4.41
C SER A 545 -26.07 -34.21 -3.63
N ALA A 546 -26.81 -33.17 -3.26
CA ALA A 546 -28.03 -33.24 -2.45
C ALA A 546 -29.12 -32.33 -3.04
N GLY A 547 -30.40 -32.74 -3.03
CA GLY A 547 -31.56 -31.90 -3.39
C GLY A 547 -32.14 -32.09 -4.80
N THR A 548 -33.40 -31.70 -4.98
CA THR A 548 -34.09 -31.60 -6.29
C THR A 548 -33.99 -30.17 -6.81
N ASN A 549 -32.84 -29.82 -7.38
CA ASN A 549 -32.57 -28.47 -7.86
C ASN A 549 -33.29 -28.17 -9.18
N GLN A 550 -33.99 -27.05 -9.22
CA GLN A 550 -34.55 -26.47 -10.43
C GLN A 550 -33.74 -25.23 -10.79
N ILE A 551 -33.00 -25.32 -11.89
CA ILE A 551 -32.16 -24.23 -12.39
C ILE A 551 -32.80 -23.71 -13.66
N VAL A 552 -33.14 -22.43 -13.66
CA VAL A 552 -33.79 -21.77 -14.80
C VAL A 552 -32.93 -20.60 -15.25
N PHE A 553 -32.56 -20.58 -16.52
CA PHE A 553 -31.96 -19.44 -17.19
C PHE A 553 -32.96 -18.83 -18.18
N ALA A 554 -32.86 -17.52 -18.40
CA ALA A 554 -33.53 -16.87 -19.52
C ALA A 554 -32.94 -17.34 -20.87
N ASP A 555 -33.65 -17.02 -21.95
CA ASP A 555 -33.20 -17.29 -23.32
C ASP A 555 -31.82 -16.66 -23.56
N SER A 556 -30.83 -17.50 -23.88
CA SER A 556 -29.44 -17.10 -24.07
C SER A 556 -29.02 -17.15 -25.54
N SER A 557 -29.94 -17.45 -26.47
CA SER A 557 -29.66 -17.63 -27.90
C SER A 557 -29.09 -16.38 -28.60
N ALA A 558 -29.36 -15.19 -28.05
CA ALA A 558 -28.82 -13.93 -28.57
C ALA A 558 -27.35 -13.68 -28.21
N LEU A 559 -26.74 -14.50 -27.35
CA LEU A 559 -25.38 -14.32 -26.85
C LEU A 559 -24.38 -15.17 -27.61
N ASP A 560 -23.22 -14.60 -27.92
CA ASP A 560 -22.13 -15.35 -28.54
C ASP A 560 -21.27 -16.03 -27.46
N TRP A 561 -21.18 -17.36 -27.52
CA TRP A 561 -20.33 -18.15 -26.63
C TRP A 561 -18.95 -18.45 -27.23
N GLY A 562 -18.70 -18.06 -28.48
CA GLY A 562 -17.51 -18.47 -29.22
C GLY A 562 -17.33 -20.00 -29.21
N ASP A 563 -16.07 -20.44 -29.16
CA ASP A 563 -15.71 -21.87 -29.10
C ASP A 563 -15.60 -22.40 -27.65
N TYR A 564 -16.17 -21.69 -26.67
CA TYR A 564 -16.02 -22.04 -25.26
C TYR A 564 -17.00 -23.13 -24.82
N ALA A 565 -16.47 -24.17 -24.16
CA ALA A 565 -17.27 -25.27 -23.66
C ALA A 565 -17.82 -25.02 -22.24
N LEU A 566 -19.04 -25.49 -21.99
CA LEU A 566 -19.65 -25.53 -20.67
C LEU A 566 -19.73 -26.98 -20.18
N SER A 567 -19.08 -27.26 -19.05
CA SER A 567 -19.16 -28.56 -18.38
C SER A 567 -20.07 -28.46 -17.17
N ILE A 568 -21.17 -29.21 -17.22
CA ILE A 568 -22.13 -29.32 -16.12
C ILE A 568 -21.92 -30.67 -15.45
N THR A 569 -21.71 -30.69 -14.14
CA THR A 569 -21.52 -31.95 -13.39
C THR A 569 -22.34 -31.98 -12.09
N GLY A 570 -22.66 -33.19 -11.63
CA GLY A 570 -23.38 -33.42 -10.38
C GLY A 570 -24.48 -34.48 -10.50
N SER A 571 -25.26 -34.64 -9.43
CA SER A 571 -26.30 -35.66 -9.36
C SER A 571 -27.61 -35.15 -9.97
N PHE A 572 -28.11 -35.85 -10.99
CA PHE A 572 -29.46 -35.65 -11.52
C PHE A 572 -30.39 -36.63 -10.80
N VAL A 573 -30.92 -36.22 -9.67
CA VAL A 573 -31.99 -36.96 -8.99
C VAL A 573 -33.33 -36.67 -9.66
N SER A 574 -34.30 -37.56 -9.49
CA SER A 574 -35.66 -37.32 -9.99
C SER A 574 -36.20 -36.00 -9.42
N GLY A 575 -36.57 -35.06 -10.29
CA GLY A 575 -37.00 -33.71 -9.93
C GLY A 575 -35.95 -32.62 -10.13
N SER A 576 -34.68 -32.98 -10.38
CA SER A 576 -33.65 -32.03 -10.81
C SER A 576 -33.84 -31.65 -12.27
N SER A 577 -33.69 -30.37 -12.60
CA SER A 577 -33.82 -29.88 -13.98
C SER A 577 -32.98 -28.64 -14.24
N ILE A 578 -32.56 -28.49 -15.49
CA ILE A 578 -31.90 -27.29 -16.01
C ILE A 578 -32.70 -26.85 -17.23
N ARG A 579 -33.10 -25.58 -17.26
CA ARG A 579 -33.93 -25.00 -18.31
C ARG A 579 -33.31 -23.74 -18.88
N PHE A 580 -33.39 -23.56 -20.19
CA PHE A 580 -33.05 -22.32 -20.90
C PHE A 580 -34.26 -21.82 -21.69
N GLY A 581 -34.70 -20.60 -21.41
CA GLY A 581 -35.87 -20.02 -22.06
C GLY A 581 -37.17 -20.78 -21.77
N THR A 582 -38.13 -20.70 -22.70
CA THR A 582 -39.44 -21.35 -22.55
C THR A 582 -39.74 -22.45 -23.57
N ASP A 583 -38.85 -22.64 -24.54
CA ASP A 583 -38.98 -23.57 -25.65
C ASP A 583 -37.59 -23.98 -26.18
N THR A 584 -37.54 -24.69 -27.31
CA THR A 584 -36.30 -25.17 -27.94
C THR A 584 -35.36 -24.05 -28.43
N SER A 585 -35.82 -22.81 -28.53
CA SER A 585 -35.03 -21.67 -29.02
C SER A 585 -34.21 -20.97 -27.95
N GLY A 586 -34.32 -21.38 -26.68
CA GLY A 586 -33.57 -20.78 -25.57
C GLY A 586 -32.04 -20.89 -25.68
N LEU A 587 -31.53 -21.75 -26.58
CA LEU A 587 -30.13 -21.90 -26.96
C LEU A 587 -30.00 -22.09 -28.48
N THR A 588 -28.91 -21.61 -29.08
CA THR A 588 -28.56 -21.95 -30.46
C THR A 588 -28.00 -23.37 -30.58
N ALA A 589 -27.94 -23.92 -31.80
CA ALA A 589 -27.37 -25.25 -32.05
C ALA A 589 -25.88 -25.32 -31.66
N GLU A 590 -25.14 -24.23 -31.90
CA GLU A 590 -23.73 -24.09 -31.53
C GLU A 590 -23.55 -24.06 -30.01
N GLN A 591 -24.39 -23.29 -29.29
CA GLN A 591 -24.36 -23.25 -27.83
C GLN A 591 -24.72 -24.62 -27.23
N LEU A 592 -25.75 -25.30 -27.75
CA LEU A 592 -26.14 -26.62 -27.29
C LEU A 592 -25.02 -27.66 -27.48
N ALA A 593 -24.30 -27.58 -28.61
CA ALA A 593 -23.15 -28.44 -28.88
C ALA A 593 -21.95 -28.15 -27.94
N ALA A 594 -21.86 -26.94 -27.39
CA ALA A 594 -20.83 -26.56 -26.42
C ALA A 594 -21.11 -27.06 -24.99
N ILE A 595 -22.33 -27.55 -24.70
CA ILE A 595 -22.73 -28.04 -23.38
C ILE A 595 -22.46 -29.54 -23.28
N THR A 596 -21.83 -29.94 -22.18
CA THR A 596 -21.78 -31.34 -21.74
C THR A 596 -22.34 -31.48 -20.33
N VAL A 597 -23.09 -32.54 -20.10
CA VAL A 597 -23.63 -32.90 -18.79
C VAL A 597 -23.03 -34.24 -18.37
N ASN A 598 -22.23 -34.25 -17.30
CA ASN A 598 -21.45 -35.41 -16.86
C ASN A 598 -20.63 -36.04 -18.00
N GLY A 599 -20.12 -35.20 -18.92
CA GLY A 599 -19.36 -35.60 -20.10
C GLY A 599 -20.19 -36.11 -21.29
N LEU A 600 -21.52 -36.11 -21.20
CA LEU A 600 -22.43 -36.50 -22.28
C LEU A 600 -23.01 -35.28 -22.99
N SER A 601 -23.22 -35.39 -24.30
CA SER A 601 -23.95 -34.37 -25.07
C SER A 601 -25.43 -34.32 -24.67
N VAL A 602 -26.04 -33.15 -24.85
CA VAL A 602 -27.43 -32.89 -24.45
C VAL A 602 -28.27 -32.38 -25.62
N GLY A 603 -29.58 -32.60 -25.51
CA GLY A 603 -30.61 -31.94 -26.31
C GLY A 603 -31.38 -30.90 -25.49
N ILE A 604 -32.28 -30.16 -26.15
CA ILE A 604 -33.27 -29.30 -25.50
C ILE A 604 -34.68 -29.73 -25.93
N ASP A 605 -35.62 -29.85 -24.99
CA ASP A 605 -37.01 -30.24 -25.29
C ASP A 605 -37.92 -29.05 -25.61
N GLU A 606 -39.19 -29.33 -25.94
CA GLU A 606 -40.21 -28.34 -26.31
C GLU A 606 -40.50 -27.33 -25.20
N GLN A 607 -40.14 -27.63 -23.96
CA GLN A 607 -40.34 -26.76 -22.80
C GLN A 607 -39.06 -26.02 -22.41
N GLY A 608 -37.94 -26.25 -23.09
CA GLY A 608 -36.64 -25.63 -22.86
C GLY A 608 -35.74 -26.36 -21.87
N PHE A 609 -36.09 -27.59 -21.44
CA PHE A 609 -35.26 -28.36 -20.52
C PHE A 609 -34.13 -29.07 -21.25
N LEU A 610 -32.95 -29.09 -20.62
CA LEU A 610 -31.86 -29.94 -21.07
C LEU A 610 -32.21 -31.41 -20.85
N THR A 611 -32.08 -32.20 -21.91
CA THR A 611 -32.33 -33.64 -21.92
C THR A 611 -31.07 -34.39 -22.35
N ALA A 612 -30.94 -35.66 -21.97
CA ALA A 612 -29.89 -36.50 -22.53
C ALA A 612 -30.08 -36.56 -24.05
N ALA A 613 -29.01 -36.33 -24.82
CA ALA A 613 -29.11 -36.43 -26.27
C ALA A 613 -29.67 -37.81 -26.66
N ALA A 614 -30.64 -37.84 -27.56
CA ALA A 614 -31.19 -39.08 -28.07
C ALA A 614 -30.04 -39.94 -28.62
N VAL A 615 -29.79 -41.08 -27.98
CA VAL A 615 -28.90 -42.10 -28.56
C VAL A 615 -29.54 -42.46 -29.89
N PRO A 616 -28.90 -42.23 -31.04
CA PRO A 616 -29.49 -42.64 -32.31
C PRO A 616 -29.78 -44.14 -32.20
N GLU A 617 -31.05 -44.51 -32.36
CA GLU A 617 -31.46 -45.91 -32.27
C GLU A 617 -30.52 -46.77 -33.14
N PRO A 618 -30.21 -48.00 -32.73
CA PRO A 618 -29.26 -48.87 -33.44
C PRO A 618 -29.62 -49.11 -34.93
N SER A 619 -30.79 -48.68 -35.39
CA SER A 619 -31.18 -48.62 -36.80
C SER A 619 -30.33 -47.66 -37.65
N ALA A 620 -29.70 -46.62 -37.09
CA ALA A 620 -28.77 -45.74 -37.82
C ALA A 620 -27.38 -46.39 -38.02
N CYS A 621 -26.92 -47.20 -37.06
CA CYS A 621 -25.74 -48.06 -37.24
C CYS A 621 -26.04 -49.23 -38.20
N ALA A 622 -27.30 -49.68 -38.27
CA ALA A 622 -27.75 -50.64 -39.27
C ALA A 622 -27.86 -50.04 -40.68
N ALA A 623 -27.94 -48.73 -40.86
CA ALA A 623 -27.86 -48.09 -42.18
C ALA A 623 -26.42 -48.05 -42.72
N VAL A 624 -25.40 -47.97 -41.85
CA VAL A 624 -23.99 -48.08 -42.24
C VAL A 624 -23.58 -49.54 -42.46
N ALA A 625 -24.08 -50.48 -41.64
CA ALA A 625 -23.86 -51.92 -41.86
C ALA A 625 -24.72 -52.49 -43.03
N GLY A 626 -25.95 -52.01 -43.20
CA GLY A 626 -26.88 -52.38 -44.27
C GLY A 626 -26.55 -51.74 -45.60
N GLY A 627 -26.01 -50.52 -45.60
CA GLY A 627 -25.43 -49.86 -46.78
C GLY A 627 -24.21 -50.60 -47.31
N LEU A 628 -23.37 -51.16 -46.44
CA LEU A 628 -22.22 -51.99 -46.84
C LEU A 628 -22.63 -53.38 -47.36
N LEU A 629 -23.71 -53.99 -46.87
CA LEU A 629 -24.22 -55.28 -47.35
C LEU A 629 -25.06 -55.15 -48.65
N LEU A 630 -25.75 -54.03 -48.86
CA LEU A 630 -26.43 -53.75 -50.14
C LEU A 630 -25.46 -53.24 -51.22
N ALA A 631 -24.37 -52.55 -50.85
CA ALA A 631 -23.31 -52.19 -51.80
C ALA A 631 -22.50 -53.41 -52.29
N PHE A 632 -22.33 -54.45 -51.46
CA PHE A 632 -21.68 -55.71 -51.87
C PHE A 632 -22.57 -56.61 -52.74
N SER A 633 -23.89 -56.52 -52.64
CA SER A 633 -24.83 -57.25 -53.51
C SER A 633 -25.19 -56.48 -54.79
N ALA A 634 -25.07 -55.15 -54.81
CA ALA A 634 -25.30 -54.33 -56.01
C ALA A 634 -24.09 -54.24 -56.97
N LEU A 635 -22.85 -54.46 -56.51
CA LEU A 635 -21.65 -54.44 -57.37
C LEU A 635 -21.34 -55.77 -58.10
N ARG A 636 -22.19 -56.80 -57.96
CA ARG A 636 -22.09 -58.04 -58.75
C ARG A 636 -23.14 -58.20 -59.86
N ARG A 637 -24.00 -57.21 -60.11
CA ARG A 637 -24.94 -57.21 -61.25
C ARG A 637 -25.15 -55.82 -61.85
N ARG A 638 -24.18 -55.35 -62.65
CA ARG A 638 -24.42 -54.42 -63.79
C ARG A 638 -23.22 -54.37 -64.74
N ARG A 639 -22.95 -55.49 -65.42
CA ARG A 639 -22.56 -55.44 -66.84
C ARG A 639 -23.38 -56.48 -67.61
N PHE A 640 -24.31 -55.94 -68.38
CA PHE A 640 -24.92 -56.47 -69.60
C PHE A 640 -25.51 -57.89 -69.60
N ARG A 641 -26.85 -57.96 -69.63
CA ARG A 641 -27.57 -58.94 -70.45
C ARG A 641 -27.45 -58.51 -71.91
N TYR A 642 -26.89 -59.38 -72.73
CA TYR A 642 -27.28 -59.62 -74.12
C TYR A 642 -27.74 -61.09 -74.22
N SER A 643 -28.62 -61.37 -75.17
CA SER A 643 -29.44 -62.59 -75.37
C SER A 643 -28.66 -63.93 -75.60
N PRO A 644 -29.32 -65.12 -75.60
CA PRO A 644 -28.76 -66.39 -75.10
C PRO A 644 -28.21 -67.36 -76.18
N LYS A 645 -27.42 -68.35 -75.72
CA LYS A 645 -27.23 -69.76 -76.16
C LYS A 645 -26.10 -70.36 -75.30
N ARG A 646 -25.97 -71.66 -75.02
CA ARG A 646 -26.82 -72.84 -74.76
C ARG A 646 -25.81 -73.85 -74.16
N ASP A 647 -26.28 -74.76 -73.30
CA ASP A 647 -25.60 -76.01 -72.88
C ASP A 647 -24.34 -75.85 -71.98
N GLY A 648 -24.05 -76.63 -70.96
CA GLY A 648 -24.65 -77.79 -70.33
C GLY A 648 -23.68 -78.27 -69.23
N CYS A 649 -24.26 -78.73 -68.11
CA CYS A 649 -23.87 -79.96 -67.41
C CYS A 649 -22.62 -80.06 -66.50
N LEU A 650 -22.95 -80.61 -65.31
CA LEU A 650 -22.25 -81.64 -64.52
C LEU A 650 -21.20 -81.22 -63.47
N ALA A 651 -21.58 -81.52 -62.22
CA ALA A 651 -20.73 -81.86 -61.09
C ALA A 651 -20.07 -83.25 -61.32
N PRO A 652 -19.48 -83.99 -60.33
CA PRO A 652 -19.10 -83.67 -58.93
C PRO A 652 -17.73 -84.30 -58.52
N ALA A 653 -17.46 -84.28 -57.20
CA ALA A 653 -16.90 -85.39 -56.40
C ALA A 653 -15.37 -85.43 -56.07
N ASP A 654 -15.13 -85.46 -54.75
CA ASP A 654 -14.53 -86.57 -53.98
C ASP A 654 -13.03 -86.64 -53.55
N PHE A 655 -12.91 -87.11 -52.29
CA PHE A 655 -11.87 -87.91 -51.60
C PHE A 655 -10.50 -87.36 -51.10
N ARG A 656 -10.43 -87.34 -49.74
CA ARG A 656 -9.44 -87.87 -48.75
C ARG A 656 -7.90 -87.92 -48.95
N HIS A 657 -7.26 -87.72 -47.77
CA HIS A 657 -6.04 -88.31 -47.16
C HIS A 657 -4.63 -87.72 -47.39
N GLU A 658 -4.08 -87.27 -46.24
CA GLU A 658 -2.73 -87.51 -45.66
C GLU A 658 -1.44 -86.73 -46.03
N ALA A 659 -0.69 -86.48 -44.93
CA ALA A 659 0.76 -86.35 -44.76
C ALA A 659 1.49 -84.98 -44.89
N CYS A 660 1.78 -84.43 -43.71
CA CYS A 660 2.98 -83.74 -43.21
C CYS A 660 4.14 -83.36 -44.17
N SER A 661 4.48 -82.06 -44.23
CA SER A 661 5.85 -81.50 -44.03
C SER A 661 5.89 -79.98 -44.34
N ARG A 662 6.66 -79.20 -43.58
CA ARG A 662 6.98 -77.76 -43.76
C ARG A 662 8.51 -77.63 -43.96
N PRO A 663 9.09 -76.47 -44.37
CA PRO A 663 8.51 -75.17 -44.81
C PRO A 663 9.14 -74.58 -46.11
N ALA A 664 8.50 -73.57 -46.74
CA ALA A 664 9.11 -72.31 -47.24
C ALA A 664 8.32 -71.61 -48.38
N ARG A 665 8.44 -70.27 -48.38
CA ARG A 665 8.22 -69.27 -49.46
C ARG A 665 6.79 -68.81 -49.80
N ARG A 666 6.50 -67.59 -49.32
CA ARG A 666 5.53 -66.62 -49.86
C ARG A 666 5.89 -66.25 -51.31
N SER A 667 4.86 -66.14 -52.16
CA SER A 667 4.86 -65.35 -53.41
C SER A 667 3.75 -64.29 -53.34
N PRO A 668 3.87 -63.17 -54.07
CA PRO A 668 3.47 -61.85 -53.59
C PRO A 668 2.04 -61.44 -53.95
N SER A 669 1.46 -60.61 -53.09
CA SER A 669 0.21 -59.89 -53.32
C SER A 669 0.39 -58.78 -54.35
N ALA A 670 -0.57 -58.69 -55.27
CA ALA A 670 -0.71 -57.59 -56.21
C ALA A 670 -0.94 -56.27 -55.46
N ARG A 671 -0.01 -55.33 -55.61
CA ARG A 671 -0.13 -53.96 -55.10
C ARG A 671 -1.19 -53.21 -55.93
N ARG A 672 -2.25 -52.74 -55.28
CA ARG A 672 -3.05 -51.62 -55.77
C ARG A 672 -2.27 -50.33 -55.49
N GLY A 673 -1.86 -49.63 -56.54
CA GLY A 673 -1.19 -48.33 -56.41
C GLY A 673 -2.20 -47.26 -56.00
N PHE A 674 -1.85 -46.48 -54.98
CA PHE A 674 -2.53 -45.24 -54.63
C PHE A 674 -2.38 -44.24 -55.78
N THR A 675 -3.40 -43.43 -56.04
CA THR A 675 -3.29 -42.35 -57.01
C THR A 675 -2.35 -41.27 -56.46
N LEU A 676 -1.58 -40.61 -57.33
CA LEU A 676 -0.61 -39.56 -56.94
C LEU A 676 -1.28 -38.45 -56.11
N ILE A 677 -2.55 -38.13 -56.41
CA ILE A 677 -3.35 -37.13 -55.71
C ILE A 677 -3.68 -37.57 -54.28
N GLU A 678 -4.08 -38.82 -54.05
CA GLU A 678 -4.34 -39.32 -52.69
C GLU A 678 -3.08 -39.30 -51.82
N LEU A 679 -1.92 -39.60 -52.41
CA LEU A 679 -0.65 -39.60 -51.69
C LEU A 679 -0.18 -38.19 -51.33
N LEU A 680 -0.38 -37.22 -52.23
CA LEU A 680 -0.07 -35.80 -51.97
C LEU A 680 -1.01 -35.19 -50.93
N VAL A 681 -2.31 -35.49 -50.98
CA VAL A 681 -3.29 -35.02 -49.99
C VAL A 681 -3.01 -35.63 -48.60
N ALA A 682 -2.68 -36.93 -48.55
CA ALA A 682 -2.31 -37.57 -47.29
C ALA A 682 -1.02 -36.98 -46.70
N MET A 683 -0.01 -36.70 -47.53
CA MET A 683 1.20 -36.00 -47.07
C MET A 683 0.89 -34.57 -46.59
N ALA A 684 0.06 -33.82 -47.30
CA ALA A 684 -0.33 -32.46 -46.90
C ALA A 684 -1.06 -32.47 -45.54
N ILE A 685 -2.03 -33.36 -45.36
CA ILE A 685 -2.76 -33.51 -44.09
C ILE A 685 -1.82 -33.94 -42.97
N LEU A 686 -0.92 -34.89 -43.22
CA LEU A 686 0.08 -35.31 -42.23
C LEU A 686 1.02 -34.17 -41.84
N THR A 687 1.44 -33.32 -42.78
CA THR A 687 2.28 -32.15 -42.47
C THR A 687 1.53 -31.08 -41.67
N ILE A 688 0.25 -30.86 -41.98
CA ILE A 688 -0.61 -29.92 -41.25
C ILE A 688 -0.86 -30.43 -39.82
N LEU A 689 -1.23 -31.70 -39.65
CA LEU A 689 -1.45 -32.31 -38.34
C LEU A 689 -0.16 -32.35 -37.51
N ALA A 690 0.99 -32.68 -38.12
CA ALA A 690 2.28 -32.63 -37.44
C ALA A 690 2.64 -31.20 -37.00
N SER A 691 2.37 -30.19 -37.83
CA SER A 691 2.62 -28.79 -37.47
C SER A 691 1.73 -28.33 -36.30
N LEU A 692 0.45 -28.69 -36.28
CA LEU A 692 -0.48 -28.37 -35.20
C LEU A 692 -0.10 -29.06 -33.87
N ALA A 693 0.34 -30.33 -33.93
CA ALA A 693 0.78 -31.07 -32.75
C ALA A 693 2.05 -30.48 -32.12
N VAL A 694 2.98 -29.95 -32.93
CA VAL A 694 4.24 -29.34 -32.46
C VAL A 694 3.98 -28.05 -31.67
N PHE A 695 3.03 -27.21 -32.09
CA PHE A 695 2.68 -25.98 -31.36
C PHE A 695 1.96 -26.24 -30.02
N GLY A 696 1.13 -27.29 -29.95
CA GLY A 696 0.41 -27.66 -28.71
C GLY A 696 1.31 -28.31 -27.65
N ILE A 697 2.23 -29.20 -28.06
CA ILE A 697 3.12 -29.92 -27.15
C ILE A 697 4.18 -29.00 -26.53
N GLY A 698 4.60 -27.95 -27.24
CA GLY A 698 5.54 -26.95 -26.72
C GLY A 698 5.03 -26.24 -25.46
N ARG A 699 3.78 -25.75 -25.49
CA ARG A 699 3.16 -25.06 -24.34
C ARG A 699 2.89 -26.00 -23.16
N ALA A 700 2.44 -27.22 -23.44
CA ALA A 700 2.20 -28.23 -22.40
C ALA A 700 3.50 -28.65 -21.67
N ARG A 701 4.60 -28.83 -22.41
CA ARG A 701 5.92 -29.13 -21.82
C ARG A 701 6.46 -27.97 -20.97
N ILE A 702 6.24 -26.73 -21.38
CA ILE A 702 6.64 -25.55 -20.59
C ILE A 702 5.83 -25.47 -19.29
N SER A 703 4.51 -25.68 -19.37
CA SER A 703 3.63 -25.67 -18.18
C SER A 703 3.96 -26.80 -17.21
N ALA A 704 4.27 -28.01 -17.70
CA ALA A 704 4.70 -29.13 -16.87
C ALA A 704 6.05 -28.85 -16.19
N LYS A 705 7.01 -28.22 -16.88
CA LYS A 705 8.30 -27.80 -16.30
C LYS A 705 8.12 -26.73 -15.21
N HIS A 706 7.17 -25.80 -15.38
CA HIS A 706 6.84 -24.79 -14.36
C HIS A 706 6.28 -25.42 -13.08
N VAL A 707 5.44 -26.45 -13.19
CA VAL A 707 4.87 -27.15 -12.02
C VAL A 707 5.97 -27.88 -11.23
N VAL A 708 6.89 -28.55 -11.92
CA VAL A 708 8.02 -29.25 -11.29
C VAL A 708 8.96 -28.26 -10.59
N CYS A 709 9.29 -27.14 -11.24
CA CYS A 709 10.09 -26.06 -10.65
C CYS A 709 9.45 -25.47 -9.39
N LYS A 710 8.14 -25.20 -9.42
CA LYS A 710 7.37 -24.70 -8.27
C LYS A 710 7.42 -25.66 -7.08
N SER A 711 7.38 -26.96 -7.36
CA SER A 711 7.47 -28.00 -6.33
C SER A 711 8.86 -28.07 -5.69
N GLN A 712 9.91 -27.98 -6.49
CA GLN A 712 11.31 -28.05 -6.02
C GLN A 712 11.71 -26.82 -5.20
N LEU A 713 11.27 -25.62 -5.58
CA LEU A 713 11.52 -24.42 -4.78
C LEU A 713 10.86 -24.48 -3.39
N ARG A 714 9.70 -25.13 -3.30
CA ARG A 714 9.02 -25.35 -2.02
C ARG A 714 9.78 -26.32 -1.13
N SER A 715 10.33 -27.42 -1.66
CA SER A 715 11.11 -28.37 -0.85
C SER A 715 12.38 -27.73 -0.30
N ILE A 716 13.06 -26.89 -1.09
CA ILE A 716 14.24 -26.13 -0.64
C ILE A 716 13.88 -25.14 0.49
N GLY A 717 12.79 -24.38 0.33
CA GLY A 717 12.33 -23.42 1.36
C GLY A 717 12.03 -24.10 2.70
N VAL A 718 11.41 -25.28 2.67
CA VAL A 718 11.17 -26.10 3.88
C VAL A 718 12.49 -26.56 4.50
N GLY A 719 13.47 -26.99 3.70
CA GLY A 719 14.79 -27.40 4.18
C GLY A 719 15.54 -26.28 4.93
N PHE A 720 15.49 -25.05 4.44
CA PHE A 720 16.08 -23.90 5.13
C PHE A 720 15.37 -23.54 6.43
N ALA A 721 14.03 -23.59 6.46
CA ALA A 721 13.26 -23.31 7.68
C ALA A 721 13.59 -24.29 8.80
N LEU A 722 13.73 -25.58 8.47
CA LEU A 722 14.13 -26.61 9.43
C LEU A 722 15.60 -26.46 9.85
N PHE A 723 16.50 -26.13 8.91
CA PHE A 723 17.90 -25.85 9.24
C PHE A 723 18.04 -24.67 10.22
N LEU A 724 17.31 -23.57 10.02
CA LEU A 724 17.33 -22.41 10.93
C LEU A 724 16.88 -22.77 12.34
N ALA A 725 15.79 -23.54 12.46
CA ALA A 725 15.27 -23.99 13.73
C ALA A 725 16.32 -24.79 14.53
N ASP A 726 17.10 -25.63 13.83
CA ASP A 726 18.16 -26.42 14.45
C ASP A 726 19.47 -25.65 14.69
N ASN A 727 19.69 -24.54 13.97
CA ASN A 727 20.96 -23.79 13.97
C ASN A 727 20.81 -22.37 14.54
N LYS A 728 19.89 -22.16 15.51
CA LYS A 728 19.70 -20.89 16.25
C LYS A 728 19.47 -19.68 15.33
N ASP A 729 18.58 -19.83 14.35
CA ASP A 729 18.24 -18.79 13.38
C ASP A 729 19.45 -18.30 12.55
N VAL A 730 20.44 -19.17 12.35
CA VAL A 730 21.61 -18.90 11.50
C VAL A 730 21.49 -19.66 10.19
N TYR A 731 21.44 -18.92 9.08
CA TYR A 731 21.50 -19.49 7.73
C TYR A 731 22.84 -20.16 7.48
N PRO A 732 22.91 -21.23 6.68
CA PRO A 732 24.18 -21.86 6.37
C PRO A 732 25.12 -20.88 5.66
N GLY A 733 26.32 -20.70 6.20
CA GLY A 733 27.34 -19.83 5.61
C GLY A 733 27.99 -20.41 4.35
N PRO A 734 28.69 -19.58 3.55
CA PRO A 734 29.43 -20.04 2.39
C PRO A 734 30.59 -20.95 2.83
N GLY A 735 30.56 -22.21 2.41
CA GLY A 735 31.57 -23.21 2.76
C GLY A 735 32.57 -23.48 1.64
N ILE A 736 33.86 -23.57 1.98
CA ILE A 736 34.92 -23.91 1.02
C ILE A 736 35.09 -25.42 0.78
N SER A 737 34.53 -26.28 1.64
CA SER A 737 34.57 -27.74 1.47
C SER A 737 33.19 -28.31 1.12
N ARG A 738 33.16 -29.47 0.44
CA ARG A 738 31.92 -30.11 -0.05
C ARG A 738 30.88 -30.28 1.07
N ALA A 739 31.27 -30.83 2.22
CA ALA A 739 30.37 -31.01 3.36
C ALA A 739 29.87 -29.69 4.00
N LYS A 740 30.49 -28.55 3.66
CA LYS A 740 30.19 -27.24 4.25
C LYS A 740 29.32 -26.35 3.37
N ARG A 741 28.99 -26.71 2.12
CA ARG A 741 28.11 -25.89 1.25
C ARG A 741 26.65 -25.94 1.70
N TRP A 742 25.89 -24.91 1.37
CA TRP A 742 24.50 -24.77 1.86
C TRP A 742 23.62 -25.94 1.43
N MET A 743 23.73 -26.40 0.17
CA MET A 743 22.91 -27.50 -0.36
C MET A 743 23.11 -28.82 0.41
N PHE A 744 24.32 -29.10 0.88
CA PHE A 744 24.62 -30.30 1.67
C PHE A 744 24.20 -30.17 3.12
N ARG A 745 24.14 -28.95 3.65
CA ARG A 745 23.68 -28.67 5.01
C ARG A 745 22.16 -28.76 5.12
N ILE A 746 21.44 -28.36 4.08
CA ILE A 746 19.97 -28.43 4.07
C ILE A 746 19.42 -29.74 3.51
N GLY A 747 20.19 -30.46 2.68
CA GLY A 747 19.72 -31.68 2.03
C GLY A 747 19.13 -32.76 2.95
N PRO A 748 19.70 -33.03 4.15
CA PRO A 748 19.09 -33.93 5.12
C PRO A 748 17.67 -33.53 5.54
N TYR A 749 17.39 -32.22 5.62
CA TYR A 749 16.07 -31.66 5.94
C TYR A 749 15.06 -31.77 4.80
N MET A 750 15.55 -32.10 3.60
CA MET A 750 14.74 -32.37 2.41
C MET A 750 14.56 -33.88 2.16
N GLY A 751 15.04 -34.74 3.07
CA GLY A 751 14.96 -36.21 2.93
C GLY A 751 16.01 -36.80 1.98
N LEU A 752 17.08 -36.05 1.66
CA LEU A 752 18.16 -36.52 0.81
C LEU A 752 19.23 -37.24 1.64
N GLU A 753 19.74 -38.38 1.15
CA GLU A 753 20.74 -39.18 1.89
C GLU A 753 22.01 -38.37 2.21
N PRO A 754 22.53 -38.42 3.44
CA PRO A 754 23.75 -37.70 3.82
C PRO A 754 24.98 -38.21 3.05
N VAL A 755 25.92 -37.31 2.76
CA VAL A 755 27.19 -37.65 2.10
C VAL A 755 28.02 -38.54 3.03
N THR A 756 28.21 -39.82 2.68
CA THR A 756 29.15 -40.71 3.37
C THR A 756 30.56 -40.52 2.81
N THR A 757 31.45 -39.89 3.56
CA THR A 757 32.88 -39.88 3.23
C THR A 757 33.51 -41.21 3.67
N GLY A 758 33.52 -42.20 2.77
CA GLY A 758 34.28 -43.44 2.97
C GLY A 758 35.73 -43.29 2.50
N THR A 759 36.69 -43.70 3.33
CA THR A 759 38.10 -43.87 2.94
C THR A 759 38.27 -45.14 2.10
N LEU A 760 38.69 -45.01 0.85
CA LEU A 760 39.35 -46.07 0.09
C LEU A 760 40.71 -45.57 -0.42
N GLN A 761 41.61 -46.53 -0.62
CA GLN A 761 43.06 -46.33 -0.64
C GLN A 761 43.61 -45.35 -1.69
N ARG A 762 44.79 -44.85 -1.36
CA ARG A 762 45.65 -43.91 -2.10
C ARG A 762 45.57 -44.08 -3.63
N GLY A 763 44.90 -43.16 -4.30
CA GLY A 763 44.97 -43.00 -5.76
C GLY A 763 43.70 -42.49 -6.43
N GLU A 764 42.52 -42.74 -5.87
CA GLU A 764 41.26 -42.32 -6.50
C GLU A 764 40.31 -41.71 -5.46
N SER A 765 39.91 -40.46 -5.70
CA SER A 765 38.87 -39.76 -4.93
C SER A 765 37.55 -39.81 -5.68
N VAL A 766 36.83 -40.93 -5.63
CA VAL A 766 35.43 -40.94 -6.10
C VAL A 766 34.53 -40.66 -4.90
N SER A 767 34.15 -39.39 -4.72
CA SER A 767 32.99 -39.09 -3.88
C SER A 767 31.75 -39.58 -4.63
N LEU A 768 31.16 -40.68 -4.19
CA LEU A 768 29.84 -41.07 -4.64
C LEU A 768 28.85 -40.09 -4.03
N LEU A 769 28.58 -38.98 -4.72
CA LEU A 769 27.40 -38.18 -4.46
C LEU A 769 26.20 -39.13 -4.60
N SER A 770 25.22 -39.06 -3.70
CA SER A 770 23.95 -39.70 -4.01
C SER A 770 23.38 -39.04 -5.27
N GLU A 771 22.78 -39.83 -6.15
CA GLU A 771 22.19 -39.35 -7.40
C GLU A 771 21.19 -38.20 -7.17
N ALA A 772 20.65 -38.11 -5.95
CA ALA A 772 19.67 -37.14 -5.53
C ALA A 772 20.20 -35.69 -5.52
N TYR A 773 21.45 -35.43 -5.10
CA TYR A 773 22.03 -34.06 -5.15
C TYR A 773 22.49 -33.66 -6.55
N ARG A 774 22.56 -34.61 -7.50
CA ARG A 774 22.92 -34.37 -8.90
C ARG A 774 21.71 -34.12 -9.81
N ARG A 775 20.49 -34.33 -9.31
CA ARG A 775 19.22 -34.19 -10.05
C ARG A 775 18.68 -32.76 -10.03
N ALA A 776 17.65 -32.52 -10.86
CA ALA A 776 16.98 -31.25 -11.10
C ALA A 776 16.48 -30.48 -9.86
N GLU A 777 16.58 -31.06 -8.67
CA GLU A 777 16.06 -30.50 -7.42
C GLU A 777 16.78 -29.23 -6.98
N PHE A 778 18.09 -29.08 -7.25
CA PHE A 778 18.88 -27.88 -6.94
C PHE A 778 19.37 -27.10 -8.18
N HIS A 779 18.93 -27.51 -9.36
CA HIS A 779 19.40 -26.95 -10.63
C HIS A 779 18.51 -25.82 -11.13
N SER A 780 19.10 -24.90 -11.90
CA SER A 780 18.36 -23.80 -12.52
C SER A 780 17.19 -24.33 -13.38
N PRO A 781 15.98 -23.77 -13.23
CA PRO A 781 14.81 -24.20 -13.99
C PRO A 781 14.87 -23.82 -15.48
N PHE A 782 15.87 -23.03 -15.88
CA PHE A 782 16.04 -22.52 -17.25
C PHE A 782 16.99 -23.34 -18.11
N THR A 783 17.75 -24.28 -17.53
CA THR A 783 18.71 -25.08 -18.29
C THR A 783 18.14 -26.48 -18.56
N PRO A 784 18.07 -26.92 -19.83
CA PRO A 784 17.72 -28.28 -20.20
C PRO A 784 18.58 -29.33 -19.46
N PRO A 785 17.97 -30.44 -18.96
CA PRO A 785 18.69 -31.52 -18.28
C PRO A 785 19.91 -32.04 -19.07
N GLU A 786 19.79 -32.02 -20.39
CA GLU A 786 20.77 -32.51 -21.37
C GLU A 786 22.03 -31.63 -21.49
N LEU A 787 21.96 -30.37 -21.04
CA LEU A 787 23.11 -29.45 -21.02
C LEU A 787 23.91 -29.50 -19.71
N TYR A 788 23.42 -30.25 -18.71
CA TYR A 788 24.20 -30.56 -17.52
C TYR A 788 25.09 -31.77 -17.85
N ASP A 789 26.29 -31.52 -18.37
CA ASP A 789 27.26 -32.60 -18.60
C ASP A 789 27.73 -33.17 -17.26
N MET A 790 27.11 -34.28 -16.87
CA MET A 790 27.46 -35.05 -15.67
C MET A 790 28.57 -36.09 -15.93
N SER A 791 29.10 -36.18 -17.15
CA SER A 791 30.02 -37.25 -17.56
C SER A 791 31.50 -36.87 -17.51
N SER A 792 31.85 -35.57 -17.42
CA SER A 792 33.24 -35.14 -17.29
C SER A 792 33.66 -34.99 -15.82
N ALA A 793 34.75 -35.66 -15.45
CA ALA A 793 35.30 -35.68 -14.10
C ALA A 793 35.66 -34.28 -13.56
N LEU A 794 35.20 -34.02 -12.33
CA LEU A 794 35.87 -33.28 -11.24
C LEU A 794 36.57 -31.96 -11.60
N HIS A 795 35.85 -30.86 -11.79
CA HIS A 795 36.39 -29.54 -11.41
C HIS A 795 35.25 -28.62 -10.92
N GLU A 796 35.16 -28.46 -9.59
CA GLU A 796 34.26 -27.52 -8.93
C GLU A 796 35.12 -26.39 -8.34
N SER A 797 35.03 -25.15 -8.86
CA SER A 797 35.64 -23.99 -8.20
C SER A 797 34.66 -22.84 -7.93
N MET A 798 34.94 -22.19 -6.80
CA MET A 798 34.19 -21.22 -6.01
C MET A 798 33.77 -19.92 -6.72
N GLY A 799 32.68 -19.32 -6.25
CA GLY A 799 32.34 -17.91 -6.51
C GLY A 799 31.03 -17.48 -5.84
N THR A 800 31.13 -16.64 -4.82
CA THR A 800 30.03 -15.87 -4.21
C THR A 800 29.58 -14.77 -5.18
N TYR A 801 28.28 -14.65 -5.43
CA TYR A 801 27.69 -13.49 -6.11
C TYR A 801 26.92 -12.65 -5.09
N GLY A 802 27.32 -11.38 -4.94
CA GLY A 802 26.53 -10.33 -4.30
C GLY A 802 26.50 -10.31 -2.77
N THR A 803 27.60 -9.92 -2.13
CA THR A 803 27.50 -9.32 -0.78
C THR A 803 27.12 -7.85 -0.92
N ASN A 804 25.98 -7.46 -0.34
CA ASN A 804 25.79 -6.06 0.05
C ASN A 804 26.96 -5.68 0.98
N GLY A 805 27.61 -4.54 0.73
CA GLY A 805 28.68 -4.00 1.58
C GLY A 805 28.25 -3.55 2.98
N LEU A 806 27.09 -4.03 3.47
CA LEU A 806 26.49 -3.63 4.75
C LEU A 806 25.88 -4.81 5.54
N ILE A 807 26.28 -6.06 5.26
CA ILE A 807 26.05 -7.22 6.15
C ILE A 807 27.38 -7.97 6.34
N VAL A 808 28.49 -7.23 6.48
CA VAL A 808 29.66 -7.64 7.25
C VAL A 808 30.33 -6.36 7.78
N THR A 809 29.81 -5.81 8.86
CA THR A 809 30.59 -4.89 9.69
C THR A 809 30.54 -5.40 11.12
N ASN A 810 31.71 -5.81 11.61
CA ASN A 810 32.02 -6.54 12.85
C ASN A 810 31.53 -8.00 12.84
N GLU A 811 32.39 -9.00 12.66
CA GLU A 811 33.62 -9.24 13.43
C GLU A 811 34.80 -9.72 12.55
N SER A 812 35.89 -8.94 12.56
CA SER A 812 37.29 -9.37 12.45
C SER A 812 37.64 -10.60 11.59
N TRP A 813 37.97 -10.37 10.31
CA TRP A 813 38.88 -11.23 9.55
C TRP A 813 40.35 -10.92 9.92
N ALA A 814 40.72 -11.15 11.18
CA ALA A 814 42.13 -11.20 11.57
C ALA A 814 42.57 -12.66 11.57
N VAL A 815 43.42 -12.99 10.61
CA VAL A 815 44.07 -14.30 10.47
C VAL A 815 45.03 -14.48 11.64
N SER A 816 44.73 -15.35 12.60
CA SER A 816 45.75 -15.93 13.48
C SER A 816 46.19 -17.28 12.92
N PRO A 817 47.51 -17.60 12.91
CA PRO A 817 48.00 -18.84 12.33
C PRO A 817 47.60 -20.02 13.23
N GLY A 818 46.70 -20.87 12.72
CA GLY A 818 46.35 -22.14 13.35
C GLY A 818 45.00 -22.13 14.10
N GLY A 819 43.90 -22.12 13.36
CA GLY A 819 42.58 -22.40 13.93
C GLY A 819 41.44 -22.01 13.00
N LEU A 820 40.68 -23.00 12.52
CA LEU A 820 39.51 -22.85 11.66
C LEU A 820 38.50 -21.86 12.27
N LYS A 821 38.35 -20.67 11.68
CA LYS A 821 37.23 -19.74 11.97
C LYS A 821 36.74 -19.09 10.67
N GLY A 822 35.81 -19.77 10.01
CA GLY A 822 35.11 -19.28 8.81
C GLY A 822 33.73 -19.92 8.62
N ASP A 823 33.14 -20.49 9.68
CA ASP A 823 31.90 -21.28 9.61
C ASP A 823 30.67 -20.55 10.19
N TRP A 824 30.74 -19.25 10.43
CA TRP A 824 29.60 -18.49 10.97
C TRP A 824 28.68 -18.07 9.83
N GLY A 825 27.52 -18.70 9.79
CA GLY A 825 26.45 -18.34 8.87
C GLY A 825 25.82 -16.98 9.16
N ILE A 826 24.87 -16.56 8.34
CA ILE A 826 24.20 -15.26 8.47
C ILE A 826 23.09 -15.40 9.51
N ARG A 827 23.12 -14.62 10.60
CA ARG A 827 22.00 -14.61 11.56
C ARG A 827 20.78 -13.94 10.93
N ALA A 828 19.60 -14.54 11.08
CA ALA A 828 18.35 -13.98 10.57
C ALA A 828 18.06 -12.57 11.11
N ALA A 829 18.45 -12.29 12.36
CA ALA A 829 18.31 -10.99 13.00
C ALA A 829 19.21 -9.88 12.40
N ASP A 830 20.31 -10.26 11.73
CA ASP A 830 21.24 -9.30 11.12
C ASP A 830 20.81 -8.89 9.69
N ILE A 831 19.67 -9.40 9.22
CA ILE A 831 19.07 -9.06 7.93
C ILE A 831 18.09 -7.90 8.15
N ALA A 832 18.44 -6.70 7.69
CA ALA A 832 17.70 -5.45 7.90
C ALA A 832 16.24 -5.48 7.40
N TYR A 833 15.88 -6.44 6.55
CA TYR A 833 14.53 -6.70 6.06
C TYR A 833 14.28 -8.21 5.90
N PRO A 834 13.85 -8.93 6.95
CA PRO A 834 13.68 -10.39 6.90
C PRO A 834 12.53 -10.85 5.97
N THR A 835 11.79 -9.91 5.37
CA THR A 835 10.73 -10.12 4.38
C THR A 835 11.20 -9.98 2.93
N GLN A 836 12.49 -9.69 2.69
CA GLN A 836 13.04 -9.56 1.33
C GLN A 836 13.67 -10.86 0.82
N THR A 837 13.66 -11.04 -0.51
CA THR A 837 14.31 -12.16 -1.19
C THR A 837 15.83 -12.03 -1.11
N ILE A 838 16.50 -13.01 -0.53
CA ILE A 838 17.97 -13.10 -0.57
C ILE A 838 18.38 -14.02 -1.71
N LEU A 839 19.41 -13.60 -2.44
CA LEU A 839 19.95 -14.33 -3.57
C LEU A 839 21.14 -15.17 -3.09
N LEU A 840 20.99 -16.49 -3.02
CA LEU A 840 22.08 -17.40 -2.73
C LEU A 840 22.51 -18.06 -4.04
N GLY A 841 23.68 -17.69 -4.54
CA GLY A 841 24.24 -18.22 -5.77
C GLY A 841 25.48 -19.07 -5.52
N GLU A 842 25.58 -20.22 -6.20
CA GLU A 842 26.83 -20.98 -6.32
C GLU A 842 27.16 -21.19 -7.80
N ARG A 843 28.40 -20.84 -8.20
CA ARG A 843 28.90 -21.01 -9.57
C ARG A 843 29.55 -22.38 -9.76
N TYR A 844 29.26 -23.05 -10.88
CA TYR A 844 30.08 -24.14 -11.42
C TYR A 844 31.12 -23.56 -12.40
N ALA A 845 32.40 -23.73 -12.12
CA ALA A 845 33.47 -23.37 -13.07
C ALA A 845 34.38 -24.58 -13.32
N GLY A 846 34.53 -24.91 -14.61
CA GLY A 846 35.53 -25.85 -15.09
C GLY A 846 36.91 -25.18 -15.20
N VAL A 847 37.93 -25.96 -14.83
CA VAL A 847 39.38 -25.76 -15.06
C VAL A 847 40.00 -24.50 -14.45
N LEU A 848 40.57 -24.64 -13.24
CA LEU A 848 41.71 -23.80 -12.82
C LEU A 848 42.98 -24.46 -13.33
N GLY A 849 43.61 -23.83 -14.32
CA GLY A 849 45.04 -24.00 -14.55
C GLY A 849 45.81 -23.39 -13.39
N ASP A 850 46.84 -24.11 -12.96
CA ASP A 850 47.73 -23.82 -11.85
C ASP A 850 48.35 -22.41 -11.92
N GLY A 851 48.34 -21.68 -10.80
CA GLY A 851 49.13 -20.47 -10.56
C GLY A 851 48.50 -19.12 -10.91
N ALA A 852 48.01 -18.40 -9.90
CA ALA A 852 48.25 -16.96 -9.74
C ALA A 852 47.82 -16.47 -8.34
N THR A 853 48.73 -15.73 -7.73
CA THR A 853 48.73 -15.12 -6.41
C THR A 853 47.76 -13.95 -6.28
N ALA A 854 47.47 -13.59 -5.03
CA ALA A 854 46.70 -12.44 -4.56
C ALA A 854 46.75 -11.16 -5.44
N GLU A 855 45.61 -10.53 -5.69
CA GLU A 855 45.35 -9.09 -5.38
C GLU A 855 43.94 -8.65 -5.79
N THR A 856 43.42 -7.72 -4.98
CA THR A 856 42.24 -6.84 -5.02
C THR A 856 41.55 -6.60 -6.37
N GLN A 857 40.20 -6.58 -6.38
CA GLN A 857 39.40 -5.48 -6.95
C GLN A 857 37.89 -5.65 -6.67
N GLY A 858 37.27 -4.60 -6.12
CA GLY A 858 35.83 -4.54 -5.83
C GLY A 858 35.00 -4.12 -7.04
N TYR A 859 33.74 -4.57 -7.08
CA TYR A 859 32.72 -4.06 -8.00
C TYR A 859 31.34 -4.06 -7.34
N ASN A 860 30.65 -2.92 -7.46
CA ASN A 860 29.29 -2.64 -7.00
C ASN A 860 28.24 -3.08 -8.03
N VAL A 861 27.08 -3.53 -7.55
CA VAL A 861 25.80 -3.30 -8.23
C VAL A 861 24.77 -2.89 -7.18
N ASP A 862 24.47 -1.61 -7.15
CA ASP A 862 23.27 -1.06 -6.54
C ASP A 862 22.13 -1.07 -7.57
N ARG A 863 20.95 -1.51 -7.16
CA ARG A 863 19.67 -1.11 -7.77
C ARG A 863 18.59 -1.04 -6.70
N ALA A 864 18.57 0.07 -5.97
CA ALA A 864 17.34 0.65 -5.46
C ALA A 864 16.27 0.72 -6.57
N GLY A 865 15.15 0.02 -6.37
CA GLY A 865 13.96 0.10 -7.22
C GLY A 865 12.88 -0.91 -6.78
N PRO A 866 11.56 -0.63 -6.88
CA PRO A 866 10.51 -1.48 -6.29
C PRO A 866 10.20 -2.76 -7.07
N TYR A 867 10.81 -2.98 -8.24
CA TYR A 867 10.56 -4.14 -9.11
C TYR A 867 11.74 -4.37 -10.08
N PRO A 868 12.44 -5.52 -10.06
CA PRO A 868 13.39 -5.88 -11.11
C PRO A 868 12.68 -6.72 -12.18
N ASP A 869 11.83 -6.08 -12.98
CA ASP A 869 10.97 -6.73 -13.99
C ASP A 869 11.70 -7.19 -15.28
N ARG A 870 12.96 -7.63 -15.20
CA ARG A 870 13.63 -8.31 -16.33
C ARG A 870 14.61 -9.38 -15.84
N PRO A 871 14.31 -10.68 -15.98
CA PRO A 871 15.35 -11.63 -16.33
C PRO A 871 15.81 -11.25 -17.74
N GLN A 872 17.06 -10.84 -17.90
CA GLN A 872 17.68 -10.79 -19.24
C GLN A 872 17.60 -12.21 -19.80
N GLY A 873 16.70 -12.45 -20.76
CA GLY A 873 16.68 -13.69 -21.54
C GLY A 873 18.01 -13.85 -22.25
N LEU A 874 18.52 -15.10 -22.30
CA LEU A 874 19.87 -15.46 -22.75
C LEU A 874 20.89 -14.38 -22.40
N ALA A 875 21.43 -14.45 -21.17
CA ALA A 875 22.67 -13.78 -20.88
C ALA A 875 23.65 -14.08 -22.02
N SER A 876 23.84 -13.10 -22.89
CA SER A 876 25.04 -12.97 -23.66
C SER A 876 26.16 -13.19 -22.68
N ASN A 877 26.96 -14.22 -22.95
CA ASN A 877 28.24 -14.45 -22.32
C ASN A 877 29.15 -13.23 -22.55
N VAL A 878 28.86 -12.11 -21.88
CA VAL A 878 29.75 -10.95 -21.83
C VAL A 878 30.47 -11.06 -20.51
N ALA A 879 31.54 -11.86 -20.58
CA ALA A 879 32.65 -11.73 -19.67
C ALA A 879 33.20 -10.30 -19.80
N ILE A 880 33.22 -9.54 -18.71
CA ILE A 880 34.19 -8.46 -18.57
C ILE A 880 35.23 -8.96 -17.58
N SER A 881 36.26 -9.63 -18.13
CA SER A 881 37.54 -9.83 -17.46
C SER A 881 38.47 -8.74 -17.98
N THR A 882 39.13 -8.00 -17.07
CA THR A 882 40.16 -7.02 -17.41
C THR A 882 41.50 -7.66 -17.79
N THR A 883 41.60 -9.00 -17.86
CA THR A 883 42.85 -9.72 -18.19
C THR A 883 42.78 -10.63 -19.42
N GLY A 884 41.74 -10.51 -20.26
CA GLY A 884 41.80 -11.01 -21.64
C GLY A 884 41.88 -12.53 -21.83
N LYS A 885 41.63 -13.36 -20.81
CA LYS A 885 41.42 -14.80 -20.98
C LYS A 885 39.98 -15.19 -20.65
N ALA A 886 39.24 -15.55 -21.69
CA ALA A 886 37.87 -16.06 -21.59
C ALA A 886 37.90 -17.47 -20.97
N HIS A 887 37.32 -17.62 -19.78
CA HIS A 887 37.05 -18.92 -19.19
C HIS A 887 35.61 -19.33 -19.56
N GLY A 888 35.46 -20.50 -20.22
CA GLY A 888 34.18 -21.04 -20.66
C GLY A 888 33.19 -21.15 -19.50
N GLY A 889 32.04 -20.47 -19.62
CA GLY A 889 31.01 -20.43 -18.59
C GLY A 889 30.20 -21.73 -18.52
N GLY A 890 30.18 -22.36 -17.35
CA GLY A 890 29.18 -23.36 -16.99
C GLY A 890 27.90 -22.72 -16.42
N PRO A 891 26.80 -23.47 -16.29
CA PRO A 891 25.54 -22.98 -15.74
C PRO A 891 25.68 -22.52 -14.28
N VAL A 892 24.96 -21.46 -13.91
CA VAL A 892 24.89 -20.92 -12.55
C VAL A 892 23.58 -21.35 -11.90
N ASN A 893 23.63 -21.92 -10.70
CA ASN A 893 22.44 -22.18 -9.89
C ASN A 893 22.15 -20.94 -9.04
N LEU A 894 21.03 -20.28 -9.35
CA LEU A 894 20.50 -19.13 -8.64
C LEU A 894 19.32 -19.60 -7.80
N LEU A 895 19.43 -19.54 -6.48
CA LEU A 895 18.31 -19.74 -5.59
C LEU A 895 17.79 -18.38 -5.11
N MET A 896 16.55 -18.06 -5.51
CA MET A 896 15.75 -16.99 -4.91
C MET A 896 15.10 -17.56 -3.65
N ALA A 897 15.51 -17.09 -2.47
CA ALA A 897 14.87 -17.47 -1.24
C ALA A 897 14.12 -16.27 -0.66
N ASP A 898 12.79 -16.28 -0.79
CA ASP A 898 11.90 -15.48 0.04
C ASP A 898 11.76 -16.25 1.37
N PHE A 899 12.38 -15.70 2.41
CA PHE A 899 12.46 -16.34 3.72
C PHE A 899 11.29 -15.98 4.64
N SER A 900 10.31 -15.23 4.15
CA SER A 900 9.01 -15.17 4.81
C SER A 900 8.29 -16.50 4.54
N VAL A 901 7.94 -17.25 5.58
CA VAL A 901 7.18 -18.51 5.46
C VAL A 901 5.75 -18.20 4.98
N ARG A 902 5.57 -17.81 3.71
CA ARG A 902 4.30 -17.74 2.98
C ARG A 902 4.61 -17.94 1.49
N ALA A 903 3.88 -18.85 0.87
CA ALA A 903 4.05 -19.24 -0.52
C ALA A 903 4.34 -18.07 -1.47
N ILE A 904 5.46 -18.14 -2.20
CA ILE A 904 5.67 -17.35 -3.40
C ILE A 904 4.47 -17.61 -4.34
N ARG A 905 3.64 -16.59 -4.58
CA ARG A 905 2.61 -16.62 -5.63
C ARG A 905 3.31 -16.57 -6.97
N LEU A 906 3.46 -17.72 -7.62
CA LEU A 906 3.91 -17.81 -9.02
C LEU A 906 2.95 -17.17 -10.04
N GLU A 907 1.76 -16.74 -9.60
CA GLU A 907 0.76 -16.06 -10.42
C GLU A 907 1.25 -14.70 -10.93
N SER A 908 2.12 -13.98 -10.20
CA SER A 908 2.68 -12.70 -10.69
C SER A 908 3.77 -12.85 -11.75
N LEU A 909 4.21 -14.09 -12.03
CA LEU A 909 5.22 -14.38 -13.05
C LEU A 909 4.59 -14.92 -14.34
N ALA A 910 3.37 -15.49 -14.31
CA ALA A 910 2.77 -16.09 -15.51
C ALA A 910 2.56 -15.07 -16.65
N ASP A 911 2.25 -13.82 -16.32
CA ASP A 911 1.91 -12.77 -17.29
C ASP A 911 3.15 -12.11 -17.93
N LYS A 912 4.34 -12.34 -17.39
CA LYS A 912 5.60 -11.70 -17.82
C LYS A 912 6.49 -12.59 -18.72
N TRP A 913 6.06 -13.81 -19.06
CA TRP A 913 6.90 -14.83 -19.72
C TRP A 913 6.51 -15.12 -21.19
N GLY A 914 5.73 -14.22 -21.80
CA GLY A 914 5.30 -14.34 -23.20
C GLY A 914 6.46 -14.30 -24.20
N THR A 915 6.61 -15.40 -24.96
CA THR A 915 7.43 -15.57 -26.17
C THR A 915 8.96 -15.49 -26.04
N ILE A 916 9.59 -16.61 -25.66
CA ILE A 916 10.92 -16.98 -26.16
C ILE A 916 10.70 -17.92 -27.34
N ALA A 917 10.52 -17.36 -28.53
CA ALA A 917 10.66 -18.12 -29.76
C ALA A 917 12.16 -18.31 -30.01
N SER A 918 12.59 -19.57 -30.17
CA SER A 918 13.92 -19.92 -30.66
C SER A 918 14.12 -19.29 -32.04
N LYS A 919 14.91 -18.23 -32.14
CA LYS A 919 15.43 -17.75 -33.42
C LYS A 919 16.90 -18.08 -33.54
N ASP A 920 17.17 -18.80 -34.61
CA ASP A 920 18.40 -18.84 -35.40
C ASP A 920 19.50 -19.79 -34.90
N ALA A 921 19.29 -21.07 -35.20
CA ALA A 921 20.34 -21.93 -35.70
C ALA A 921 20.76 -21.41 -37.09
N GLU A 922 21.81 -20.59 -37.16
CA GLU A 922 22.77 -20.47 -38.28
C GLU A 922 23.63 -19.20 -38.11
N GLY A 923 24.96 -19.32 -38.15
CA GLY A 923 25.84 -18.19 -38.48
C GLY A 923 26.96 -17.81 -37.50
N LEU A 924 27.90 -18.72 -37.25
CA LEU A 924 29.29 -18.36 -36.90
C LEU A 924 29.95 -17.60 -38.07
N ARG A 925 30.51 -16.39 -37.86
CA ARG A 925 31.74 -15.91 -38.57
C ARG A 925 32.56 -14.93 -37.70
N PHE A 926 33.88 -15.16 -37.73
CA PHE A 926 34.97 -14.50 -36.99
C PHE A 926 35.53 -13.24 -37.71
N HIS A 927 35.92 -12.21 -36.92
CA HIS A 927 37.03 -11.20 -36.99
C HIS A 927 37.35 -10.43 -38.32
N PRO A 928 38.13 -9.29 -38.34
CA PRO A 928 38.99 -8.64 -37.31
C PRO A 928 38.96 -7.07 -37.18
N LEU A 929 39.41 -6.62 -35.99
CA LEU A 929 40.22 -5.43 -35.60
C LEU A 929 40.24 -4.08 -36.37
N SER A 930 39.91 -3.01 -35.60
CA SER A 930 40.52 -1.65 -35.40
C SER A 930 40.77 -0.72 -36.61
N PRO A 931 40.95 0.61 -36.43
CA PRO A 931 41.72 1.30 -35.38
C PRO A 931 40.94 1.65 -34.11
#